data_AF-A0A1Q8LKW9-F1
#
_entry.id   AF-A0A1Q8LKW9-F1
#
_cell.length_a   1.000
_cell.length_b   1.000
_cell.length_c   1.000
_cell.angle_alpha   90.00
_cell.angle_beta   90.00
_cell.angle_gamma   90.00
#
_symmetry.space_group_name_H-M   'P 1'
#
loop_
_entity.id
_entity.type
_entity.pdbx_description
1 polymer ?
#
loop_
_entity_poly.entity_id
_entity_poly.type
_entity_poly.pdbx_seq_one_letter_code
_entity_poly.pdbx_strand_id
1 'polypeptide(L)'
;MEFLRNTWYLVAWSCELTPDTMLSRTVLERPLLLTRDADGRPVALDDRCPHRFAPLSRGRFDGRTITCGYHGLEFDTSGACVRNPHGAGVVPRAAAVTAHTVVERHGAVWWWAGDREPDHGLLPDFGTLDAEDTTTRRDHLVMDVPYDLIVDNLLDCSHTSFLHDGILGNSAMLDTATTVRQDGDTVNVVRESASVPPPGMFDMLFHDDGAPVDTWTDFRWNAPSHLLLDVGVTTPGRPRSEGVGYLGTHILTPETASTTHYFTTASRWGVRPGTETPQMRLKISDLRRFAFEEQDEPMIRAQHATIAAFARCEDTAPEPVLLETDSGVVRWRRIMERLIAEDRGPAPRPRWAPAVVAGITEAAVGIRVLHLAAADGSPLPPGEPGGHVDLRLAGGIVRQYSLCDDSRDGRYTLAVQREEPSRGGSAAVHALRPGDPVAVSAPRNTFPLADGATRHVLVAGGIGVTPLIAMLRALRAAGESVELHHFARSEAHLPFLDELSADPATTHHLGLDPAGTGAVLDRVLASPGAGDHVYVCGPAGLIDAVHDRARAHGWPAGTVHDERFVATGTAPAGARRFKAVLGRSGRTVEVGEDHTLLEALTAAGVDVPSSCEQGICGTCVTPVLGGAVDHRDTYLTDDERAAGDRLCVCVSRAAGSEVQLDL
;
A
#
# COMPACT_ATOMS: atom_id res chain seq x y z
N MET A 1 5.69 7.74 -2.42
CA MET A 1 4.83 7.38 -1.28
C MET A 1 3.45 7.94 -1.51
N GLU A 2 2.41 7.12 -1.36
CA GLU A 2 1.01 7.56 -1.49
C GLU A 2 0.42 7.82 -0.09
N PHE A 3 -0.46 8.80 0.04
CA PHE A 3 -1.05 9.20 1.31
C PHE A 3 -2.51 8.75 1.42
N LEU A 4 -2.93 8.39 2.64
CA LEU A 4 -4.34 8.19 2.97
C LEU A 4 -5.04 9.56 2.94
N ARG A 5 -6.09 9.74 2.12
CA ARG A 5 -6.75 11.05 1.94
C ARG A 5 -8.07 11.18 2.67
N ASN A 6 -8.98 10.20 2.61
CA ASN A 6 -10.28 10.31 3.29
C ASN A 6 -10.17 10.03 4.80
N THR A 7 -9.41 10.87 5.49
CA THR A 7 -9.21 10.88 6.94
C THR A 7 -8.85 12.29 7.42
N TRP A 8 -8.72 12.46 8.74
CA TRP A 8 -8.35 13.71 9.38
C TRP A 8 -6.85 13.81 9.64
N TYR A 9 -6.28 14.98 9.38
CA TYR A 9 -4.90 15.34 9.71
C TYR A 9 -4.88 16.58 10.59
N LEU A 10 -4.01 16.61 11.59
CA LEU A 10 -3.77 17.84 12.35
C LEU A 10 -2.92 18.79 11.51
N VAL A 11 -3.46 19.96 11.20
CA VAL A 11 -2.76 20.95 10.37
C VAL A 11 -2.24 22.14 11.16
N ALA A 12 -2.80 22.44 12.33
CA ALA A 12 -2.22 23.41 13.27
C ALA A 12 -2.71 23.17 14.70
N TRP A 13 -1.91 23.55 15.69
CA TRP A 13 -2.46 23.82 17.00
C TRP A 13 -3.36 25.05 16.95
N SER A 14 -4.46 25.03 17.68
CA SER A 14 -5.42 26.14 17.77
C SER A 14 -4.75 27.48 18.13
N CYS A 15 -3.74 27.43 19.00
CA CYS A 15 -2.98 28.60 19.44
C CYS A 15 -2.04 29.19 18.39
N GLU A 16 -1.76 28.49 17.28
CA GLU A 16 -0.99 29.04 16.15
C GLU A 16 -1.84 30.04 15.34
N LEU A 17 -3.16 29.87 15.35
CA LEU A 17 -4.08 30.71 14.59
C LEU A 17 -4.66 31.82 15.48
N THR A 18 -4.04 32.99 15.47
CA THR A 18 -4.61 34.23 16.04
C THR A 18 -5.48 34.93 14.99
N PRO A 19 -6.36 35.89 15.37
CA PRO A 19 -7.25 36.57 14.42
C PRO A 19 -6.56 37.20 13.19
N ASP A 20 -5.30 37.63 13.33
CA ASP A 20 -4.52 38.25 12.26
C ASP A 20 -3.59 37.25 11.53
N THR A 21 -3.61 35.98 11.92
CA THR A 21 -2.71 34.96 11.36
C THR A 21 -3.21 34.50 9.99
N MET A 22 -2.31 34.52 8.99
CA MET A 22 -2.44 33.79 7.73
C MET A 22 -1.29 32.78 7.63
N LEU A 23 -1.50 31.60 8.18
CA LEU A 23 -0.47 30.55 8.24
C LEU A 23 -0.48 29.75 6.94
N SER A 24 0.66 29.73 6.24
CA SER A 24 0.88 28.82 5.12
C SER A 24 1.48 27.51 5.64
N ARG A 25 0.89 26.37 5.27
CA ARG A 25 1.42 25.04 5.61
C ARG A 25 1.15 24.04 4.50
N THR A 26 2.18 23.33 4.07
CA THR A 26 2.03 22.27 3.06
C THR A 26 1.65 20.97 3.75
N VAL A 27 0.59 20.31 3.31
CA VAL A 27 0.14 19.05 3.89
C VAL A 27 -0.26 18.11 2.77
N LEU A 28 0.28 16.89 2.77
CA LEU A 28 0.13 15.90 1.69
C LEU A 28 0.42 16.50 0.29
N GLU A 29 1.56 17.21 0.16
CA GLU A 29 2.01 17.92 -1.06
C GLU A 29 1.13 19.11 -1.47
N ARG A 30 0.15 19.52 -0.65
CA ARG A 30 -0.78 20.62 -0.94
C ARG A 30 -0.53 21.82 -0.01
N PRO A 31 -0.18 23.01 -0.53
CA PRO A 31 -0.12 24.24 0.24
C PRO A 31 -1.51 24.69 0.70
N LEU A 32 -1.69 24.82 2.02
CA LEU A 32 -2.91 25.32 2.67
C LEU A 32 -2.66 26.68 3.30
N LEU A 33 -3.66 27.56 3.20
CA LEU A 33 -3.77 28.81 3.96
C LEU A 33 -4.74 28.57 5.12
N LEU A 34 -4.24 28.68 6.34
CA LEU A 34 -4.98 28.53 7.59
C LEU A 34 -5.14 29.89 8.27
N THR A 35 -6.37 30.23 8.67
CA THR A 35 -6.68 31.49 9.38
C THR A 35 -7.92 31.33 10.27
N ARG A 36 -8.32 32.41 10.97
CA ARG A 36 -9.59 32.47 11.70
C ARG A 36 -10.49 33.55 11.13
N ASP A 37 -11.73 33.21 10.82
CA ASP A 37 -12.70 34.22 10.40
C ASP A 37 -13.04 35.20 11.54
N ALA A 38 -13.86 36.21 11.22
CA ALA A 38 -14.30 37.22 12.17
C ALA A 38 -15.13 36.65 13.35
N ASP A 39 -15.68 35.44 13.21
CA ASP A 39 -16.37 34.71 14.29
C ASP A 39 -15.40 33.83 15.11
N GLY A 40 -14.11 33.84 14.77
CA GLY A 40 -13.06 33.05 15.41
C GLY A 40 -12.98 31.60 14.93
N ARG A 41 -13.74 31.21 13.89
CA ARG A 41 -13.76 29.83 13.38
C ARG A 41 -12.54 29.56 12.50
N PRO A 42 -11.93 28.37 12.57
CA PRO A 42 -10.82 28.03 11.67
C PRO A 42 -11.30 27.96 10.22
N VAL A 43 -10.46 28.46 9.32
CA VAL A 43 -10.67 28.43 7.87
C VAL A 43 -9.43 27.84 7.21
N ALA A 44 -9.62 26.95 6.23
CA ALA A 44 -8.56 26.41 5.39
C ALA A 44 -8.90 26.57 3.91
N LEU A 45 -8.00 27.18 3.15
CA LEU A 45 -8.10 27.34 1.70
C LEU A 45 -6.87 26.76 1.00
N ASP A 46 -6.94 26.45 -0.29
CA ASP A 46 -5.73 26.29 -1.11
C ASP A 46 -4.92 27.60 -1.06
N ASP A 47 -3.63 27.53 -0.71
CA ASP A 47 -2.75 28.72 -0.66
C ASP A 47 -2.28 29.14 -2.05
N ARG A 48 -3.24 29.38 -2.96
CA ARG A 48 -2.97 29.61 -4.37
C ARG A 48 -4.06 30.46 -5.02
N CYS A 49 -3.70 31.67 -5.42
CA CYS A 49 -4.56 32.53 -6.23
C CYS A 49 -4.81 31.91 -7.63
N PRO A 50 -6.07 31.74 -8.08
CA PRO A 50 -6.38 31.10 -9.37
C PRO A 50 -5.92 31.92 -10.59
N HIS A 51 -5.59 33.20 -10.43
CA HIS A 51 -5.13 34.05 -11.54
C HIS A 51 -3.69 33.69 -11.99
N ARG A 52 -2.73 33.68 -11.06
CA ARG A 52 -1.29 33.48 -11.35
C ARG A 52 -0.55 32.70 -10.25
N PHE A 53 -1.29 31.92 -9.47
CA PHE A 53 -0.77 30.98 -8.48
C PHE A 53 0.08 31.61 -7.36
N ALA A 54 -0.05 32.92 -7.14
CA ALA A 54 0.57 33.57 -6.00
C ALA A 54 -0.03 33.05 -4.68
N PRO A 55 0.78 32.80 -3.64
CA PRO A 55 0.28 32.38 -2.35
C PRO A 55 -0.58 33.48 -1.73
N LEU A 56 -1.78 33.11 -1.29
CA LEU A 56 -2.75 34.00 -0.65
C LEU A 56 -2.31 34.38 0.76
N SER A 57 -1.57 33.51 1.43
CA SER A 57 -0.92 33.74 2.73
C SER A 57 0.04 34.95 2.73
N ARG A 58 0.57 35.33 1.57
CA ARG A 58 1.39 36.56 1.39
C ARG A 58 0.55 37.81 1.08
N GLY A 59 -0.76 37.73 1.22
CA GLY A 59 -1.71 38.79 0.99
C GLY A 59 -1.99 39.65 2.21
N ARG A 60 -3.25 40.07 2.36
CA ARG A 60 -3.80 40.68 3.58
C ARG A 60 -5.15 40.03 3.89
N PHE A 61 -5.49 39.94 5.15
CA PHE A 61 -6.79 39.44 5.61
C PHE A 61 -7.36 40.39 6.66
N ASP A 62 -8.65 40.69 6.57
CA ASP A 62 -9.36 41.60 7.47
C ASP A 62 -10.37 40.88 8.39
N GLY A 63 -10.25 39.55 8.50
CA GLY A 63 -11.19 38.68 9.21
C GLY A 63 -12.34 38.16 8.34
N ARG A 64 -12.56 38.73 7.15
CA ARG A 64 -13.64 38.29 6.23
C ARG A 64 -13.14 38.01 4.82
N THR A 65 -12.18 38.81 4.36
CA THR A 65 -11.77 38.85 2.96
C THR A 65 -10.25 38.79 2.85
N ILE A 66 -9.76 37.84 2.05
CA ILE A 66 -8.36 37.64 1.74
C ILE A 66 -8.05 38.39 0.44
N THR A 67 -7.25 39.44 0.55
CA THR A 67 -6.72 40.19 -0.59
C THR A 67 -5.41 39.56 -1.06
N CYS A 68 -5.39 39.00 -2.26
CA CYS A 68 -4.17 38.45 -2.86
C CYS A 68 -3.07 39.52 -2.98
N GLY A 69 -1.89 39.22 -2.44
CA GLY A 69 -0.75 40.16 -2.40
C GLY A 69 -0.17 40.53 -3.77
N TYR A 70 -0.53 39.82 -4.85
CA TYR A 70 0.00 40.10 -6.18
C TYR A 70 -0.83 41.13 -6.96
N HIS A 71 -2.06 40.79 -7.31
CA HIS A 71 -2.93 41.65 -8.12
C HIS A 71 -4.21 42.08 -7.38
N GLY A 72 -4.34 41.78 -6.08
CA GLY A 72 -5.46 42.27 -5.28
C GLY A 72 -6.82 41.67 -5.60
N LEU A 73 -6.90 40.49 -6.24
CA LEU A 73 -8.16 39.72 -6.20
C LEU A 73 -8.51 39.42 -4.75
N GLU A 74 -9.78 39.60 -4.41
CA GLU A 74 -10.29 39.39 -3.06
C GLU A 74 -11.17 38.13 -3.02
N PHE A 75 -10.95 37.30 -2.00
CA PHE A 75 -11.67 36.05 -1.78
C PHE A 75 -12.29 36.07 -0.38
N ASP A 76 -13.54 35.59 -0.24
CA ASP A 76 -14.10 35.34 1.09
C ASP A 76 -13.58 34.01 1.67
N THR A 77 -14.00 33.69 2.90
CA THR A 77 -13.59 32.47 3.62
C THR A 77 -14.19 31.18 3.05
N SER A 78 -15.13 31.26 2.10
CA SER A 78 -15.62 30.12 1.32
C SER A 78 -14.77 29.85 0.08
N GLY A 79 -13.79 30.72 -0.21
CA GLY A 79 -12.93 30.66 -1.38
C GLY A 79 -13.52 31.31 -2.63
N ALA A 80 -14.72 31.90 -2.55
CA ALA A 80 -15.32 32.62 -3.67
C ALA A 80 -14.60 33.96 -3.88
N CYS A 81 -14.23 34.30 -5.13
CA CYS A 81 -13.73 35.64 -5.42
C CYS A 81 -14.89 36.64 -5.34
N VAL A 82 -14.79 37.58 -4.41
CA VAL A 82 -15.80 38.62 -4.16
C VAL A 82 -15.49 39.93 -4.87
N ARG A 83 -14.24 40.14 -5.28
CA ARG A 83 -13.83 41.36 -5.99
C ARG A 83 -12.67 41.13 -6.94
N ASN A 84 -12.84 41.64 -8.15
CA ASN A 84 -11.76 41.89 -9.10
C ASN A 84 -11.52 43.42 -9.18
N PRO A 85 -10.37 43.96 -8.77
CA PRO A 85 -10.12 45.39 -8.82
C PRO A 85 -9.73 45.89 -10.23
N HIS A 86 -9.63 45.01 -11.24
CA HIS A 86 -9.13 45.35 -12.57
C HIS A 86 -10.23 45.48 -13.62
N GLY A 87 -10.00 46.36 -14.60
CA GLY A 87 -10.88 46.55 -15.74
C GLY A 87 -12.29 46.96 -15.33
N ALA A 88 -13.30 46.29 -15.89
CA ALA A 88 -14.72 46.52 -15.54
C ALA A 88 -15.13 45.87 -14.21
N GLY A 89 -14.20 45.27 -13.46
CA GLY A 89 -14.47 44.61 -12.17
C GLY A 89 -15.24 43.29 -12.27
N VAL A 90 -15.37 42.72 -13.47
CA VAL A 90 -16.04 41.44 -13.69
C VAL A 90 -15.23 40.32 -13.05
N VAL A 91 -15.84 39.53 -12.17
CA VAL A 91 -15.25 38.34 -11.56
C VAL A 91 -15.48 37.14 -12.48
N PRO A 92 -14.44 36.51 -13.03
CA PRO A 92 -14.59 35.28 -13.80
C PRO A 92 -15.09 34.13 -12.92
N ARG A 93 -15.94 33.24 -13.45
CA ARG A 93 -16.41 32.05 -12.71
C ARG A 93 -15.27 31.14 -12.21
N ALA A 94 -14.17 31.11 -12.94
CA ALA A 94 -12.98 30.33 -12.56
C ALA A 94 -12.12 31.00 -11.46
N ALA A 95 -12.41 32.25 -11.09
CA ALA A 95 -11.75 32.92 -9.96
C ALA A 95 -12.38 32.41 -8.65
N ALA A 96 -12.07 31.17 -8.29
CA ALA A 96 -12.42 30.58 -7.01
C ALA A 96 -11.23 29.78 -6.50
N VAL A 97 -11.15 29.67 -5.18
CA VAL A 97 -10.14 28.92 -4.43
C VAL A 97 -10.87 27.78 -3.74
N THR A 98 -10.26 26.61 -3.66
CA THR A 98 -10.85 25.48 -2.91
C THR A 98 -10.84 25.83 -1.44
N ALA A 99 -12.01 25.82 -0.80
CA ALA A 99 -12.14 25.78 0.66
C ALA A 99 -12.17 24.33 1.13
N HIS A 100 -11.50 24.06 2.23
CA HIS A 100 -11.38 22.73 2.81
C HIS A 100 -12.15 22.63 4.11
N THR A 101 -12.68 21.43 4.40
CA THR A 101 -13.33 21.18 5.68
C THR A 101 -12.30 21.10 6.79
N VAL A 102 -12.47 21.93 7.82
CA VAL A 102 -11.70 21.88 9.06
C VAL A 102 -12.59 21.84 10.29
N VAL A 103 -12.11 21.18 11.34
CA VAL A 103 -12.76 21.12 12.65
C VAL A 103 -11.75 21.49 13.72
N GLU A 104 -12.17 22.30 14.69
CA GLU A 104 -11.37 22.58 15.88
C GLU A 104 -11.81 21.67 17.03
N ARG A 105 -10.88 20.86 17.56
CA ARG A 105 -11.13 19.91 18.65
C ARG A 105 -9.83 19.61 19.40
N HIS A 106 -9.89 19.50 20.72
CA HIS A 106 -8.73 19.21 21.59
C HIS A 106 -7.58 20.22 21.47
N GLY A 107 -7.91 21.50 21.26
CA GLY A 107 -6.92 22.56 21.05
C GLY A 107 -6.14 22.43 19.74
N ALA A 108 -6.66 21.68 18.77
CA ALA A 108 -6.06 21.43 17.46
C ALA A 108 -7.06 21.71 16.32
N VAL A 109 -6.53 22.10 15.17
CA VAL A 109 -7.27 22.27 13.91
C VAL A 109 -7.00 21.07 13.02
N TRP A 110 -8.07 20.32 12.76
CA TRP A 110 -8.08 19.09 11.98
C TRP A 110 -8.62 19.36 10.59
N TRP A 111 -7.93 18.91 9.56
CA TRP A 111 -8.30 19.02 8.16
C TRP A 111 -8.74 17.66 7.61
N TRP A 112 -9.89 17.63 6.94
CA TRP A 112 -10.30 16.48 6.14
C TRP A 112 -9.62 16.54 4.78
N ALA A 113 -8.68 15.62 4.53
CA ALA A 113 -7.84 15.66 3.33
C ALA A 113 -8.50 15.05 2.08
N GLY A 114 -9.66 14.42 2.26
CA GLY A 114 -10.34 13.62 1.26
C GLY A 114 -11.34 14.41 0.41
N ASP A 115 -11.94 13.71 -0.54
CA ASP A 115 -13.01 14.20 -1.42
C ASP A 115 -14.39 13.63 -1.06
N ARG A 116 -14.44 12.60 -0.19
CA ARG A 116 -15.68 12.05 0.37
C ARG A 116 -16.24 12.97 1.46
N GLU A 117 -17.49 12.71 1.85
CA GLU A 117 -18.10 13.39 3.00
C GLU A 117 -17.25 13.13 4.27
N PRO A 118 -16.90 14.16 5.04
CA PRO A 118 -16.08 13.99 6.24
C PRO A 118 -16.71 13.06 7.27
N ASP A 119 -16.00 11.99 7.60
CA ASP A 119 -16.40 11.08 8.67
C ASP A 119 -15.84 11.56 10.01
N HIS A 120 -16.69 12.17 10.84
CA HIS A 120 -16.31 12.64 12.17
C HIS A 120 -16.00 11.50 13.15
N GLY A 121 -16.39 10.27 12.86
CA GLY A 121 -16.01 9.08 13.64
C GLY A 121 -14.52 8.75 13.53
N LEU A 122 -13.84 9.23 12.48
CA LEU A 122 -12.40 9.06 12.29
C LEU A 122 -11.56 10.14 13.00
N LEU A 123 -12.18 11.15 13.62
CA LEU A 123 -11.44 12.12 14.43
C LEU A 123 -10.87 11.41 15.67
N PRO A 124 -9.54 11.43 15.87
CA PRO A 124 -8.94 10.74 17.00
C PRO A 124 -9.34 11.39 18.32
N ASP A 125 -9.54 10.56 19.35
CA ASP A 125 -9.83 11.04 20.70
C ASP A 125 -8.53 11.37 21.44
N PHE A 126 -8.39 12.66 21.76
CA PHE A 126 -7.33 13.25 22.57
C PHE A 126 -7.93 14.12 23.69
N GLY A 127 -9.08 13.72 24.26
CA GLY A 127 -9.76 14.46 25.33
C GLY A 127 -8.90 14.75 26.57
N THR A 128 -7.80 14.03 26.74
CA THR A 128 -6.80 14.29 27.80
C THR A 128 -6.15 15.66 27.65
N LEU A 129 -6.12 16.22 26.44
CA LEU A 129 -5.57 17.55 26.15
C LEU A 129 -6.51 18.70 26.54
N ASP A 130 -7.76 18.40 26.89
CA ASP A 130 -8.73 19.40 27.34
C ASP A 130 -8.50 19.81 28.80
N ALA A 131 -7.71 19.02 29.56
CA ALA A 131 -7.27 19.35 30.91
C ALA A 131 -6.02 20.25 30.87
N GLU A 132 -6.24 21.57 30.84
CA GLU A 132 -5.17 22.56 30.62
C GLU A 132 -4.14 22.66 31.76
N ASP A 133 -4.48 22.28 32.99
CA ASP A 133 -3.65 22.50 34.18
C ASP A 133 -2.49 21.49 34.33
N THR A 134 -2.57 20.34 33.66
CA THR A 134 -1.53 19.29 33.67
C THR A 134 -0.88 19.05 32.30
N THR A 135 -1.25 19.85 31.28
CA THR A 135 -0.78 19.70 29.90
C THR A 135 0.44 20.59 29.63
N THR A 136 1.50 20.02 29.04
CA THR A 136 2.73 20.75 28.66
C THR A 136 2.49 21.66 27.46
N ARG A 137 3.54 22.38 27.01
CA ARG A 137 3.47 23.18 25.79
C ARG A 137 3.02 22.31 24.61
N ARG A 138 2.24 22.91 23.70
CA ARG A 138 1.91 22.34 22.40
C ARG A 138 3.02 22.71 21.44
N ASP A 139 3.83 21.72 21.08
CA ASP A 139 5.02 21.86 20.24
C ASP A 139 4.74 21.43 18.80
N HIS A 140 5.39 22.10 17.86
CA HIS A 140 5.38 21.78 16.44
C HIS A 140 6.80 21.91 15.88
N LEU A 141 7.23 20.91 15.11
CA LEU A 141 8.47 20.94 14.34
C LEU A 141 8.27 20.24 12.99
N VAL A 142 9.20 20.45 12.07
CA VAL A 142 9.22 19.79 10.75
C VAL A 142 10.48 18.95 10.67
N MET A 143 10.32 17.67 10.34
CA MET A 143 11.42 16.73 10.18
C MET A 143 11.65 16.43 8.69
N ASP A 144 12.91 16.38 8.27
CA ASP A 144 13.31 16.09 6.89
C ASP A 144 13.35 14.56 6.61
N VAL A 145 12.31 13.87 7.04
CA VAL A 145 12.14 12.41 6.89
C VAL A 145 10.68 12.07 6.57
N PRO A 146 10.43 10.96 5.85
CA PRO A 146 9.08 10.46 5.64
C PRO A 146 8.45 10.04 6.97
N TYR A 147 7.13 10.20 7.08
CA TYR A 147 6.41 10.01 8.34
C TYR A 147 6.47 8.58 8.86
N ASP A 148 6.63 7.61 7.96
CA ASP A 148 6.61 6.18 8.29
C ASP A 148 7.81 5.78 9.14
N LEU A 149 9.00 6.33 8.89
CA LEU A 149 10.17 6.11 9.74
C LEU A 149 9.98 6.67 11.16
N ILE A 150 9.21 7.75 11.32
CA ILE A 150 8.89 8.31 12.64
C ILE A 150 7.85 7.43 13.34
N VAL A 151 6.84 6.93 12.62
CA VAL A 151 5.88 5.96 13.18
C VAL A 151 6.60 4.70 13.64
N ASP A 152 7.54 4.18 12.84
CA ASP A 152 8.35 3.02 13.19
C ASP A 152 9.14 3.24 14.48
N ASN A 153 9.86 4.37 14.58
CA ASN A 153 10.58 4.74 15.80
C ASN A 153 9.64 4.82 17.02
N LEU A 154 8.47 5.44 16.89
CA LEU A 154 7.54 5.59 18.02
C LEU A 154 6.90 4.26 18.45
N LEU A 155 6.66 3.34 17.51
CA LEU A 155 6.06 2.04 17.81
C LEU A 155 7.10 1.01 18.27
N ASP A 156 8.37 1.16 17.89
CA ASP A 156 9.46 0.39 18.50
C ASP A 156 9.91 1.04 19.81
N CYS A 157 9.43 0.52 20.93
CA CYS A 157 9.85 1.01 22.25
C CYS A 157 11.21 0.45 22.69
N SER A 158 11.92 -0.34 21.88
CA SER A 158 13.18 -0.99 22.29
C SER A 158 14.39 -0.05 22.30
N HIS A 159 14.42 0.93 21.39
CA HIS A 159 15.51 1.89 21.29
C HIS A 159 15.67 2.78 22.54
N THR A 160 14.65 2.89 23.41
CA THR A 160 14.69 3.77 24.60
C THR A 160 15.81 3.41 25.56
N SER A 161 16.22 2.14 25.62
CA SER A 161 17.35 1.67 26.43
C SER A 161 18.72 1.99 25.83
N PHE A 162 18.77 2.55 24.61
CA PHE A 162 19.99 2.89 23.89
C PHE A 162 20.06 4.38 23.55
N LEU A 163 19.09 4.90 22.80
CA LEU A 163 19.04 6.31 22.40
C LEU A 163 18.70 7.23 23.57
N HIS A 164 17.85 6.77 24.49
CA HIS A 164 17.38 7.54 25.65
C HIS A 164 17.88 6.98 26.98
N ASP A 165 19.03 6.30 26.97
CA ASP A 165 19.61 5.69 28.17
C ASP A 165 19.79 6.71 29.30
N GLY A 166 19.33 6.35 30.49
CA GLY A 166 19.32 7.19 31.68
C GLY A 166 18.19 8.24 31.74
N ILE A 167 17.53 8.54 30.61
CA ILE A 167 16.43 9.52 30.56
C ILE A 167 15.07 8.81 30.55
N LEU A 168 14.79 8.04 29.51
CA LEU A 168 13.51 7.35 29.28
C LEU A 168 13.62 5.83 29.46
N GLY A 169 14.82 5.27 29.31
CA GLY A 169 15.07 3.85 29.51
C GLY A 169 16.40 3.58 30.21
N ASN A 170 16.68 2.30 30.45
CA ASN A 170 17.99 1.83 30.89
C ASN A 170 18.18 0.35 30.50
N SER A 171 19.38 -0.18 30.73
CA SER A 171 19.75 -1.55 30.36
C SER A 171 18.94 -2.65 31.08
N ALA A 172 18.37 -2.37 32.26
CA ALA A 172 17.53 -3.33 32.98
C ALA A 172 16.18 -3.58 32.31
N MET A 173 15.82 -2.75 31.31
CA MET A 173 14.57 -2.85 30.54
C MET A 173 14.75 -3.60 29.21
N LEU A 174 15.94 -4.16 28.92
CA LEU A 174 16.20 -4.85 27.65
C LEU A 174 15.44 -6.17 27.52
N ASP A 175 15.46 -7.00 28.56
CA ASP A 175 14.82 -8.33 28.58
C ASP A 175 13.29 -8.26 28.77
N THR A 176 12.67 -7.19 28.28
CA THR A 176 11.22 -6.96 28.37
C THR A 176 10.54 -7.36 27.08
N ALA A 177 9.63 -8.33 27.18
CA ALA A 177 8.79 -8.77 26.07
C ALA A 177 7.89 -7.63 25.55
N THR A 178 7.67 -7.63 24.24
CA THR A 178 6.77 -6.68 23.59
C THR A 178 5.43 -7.35 23.35
N THR A 179 4.36 -6.76 23.87
CA THR A 179 2.99 -7.20 23.63
C THR A 179 2.32 -6.27 22.63
N VAL A 180 1.80 -6.83 21.55
CA VAL A 180 1.02 -6.06 20.56
C VAL A 180 -0.44 -6.45 20.64
N ARG A 181 -1.31 -5.46 20.80
CA ARG A 181 -2.77 -5.61 20.73
C ARG A 181 -3.27 -4.85 19.51
N GLN A 182 -4.30 -5.37 18.86
CA GLN A 182 -4.93 -4.70 17.72
C GLN A 182 -6.46 -4.74 17.91
N ASP A 183 -7.09 -3.58 17.77
CA ASP A 183 -8.55 -3.43 17.75
C ASP A 183 -8.96 -2.66 16.49
N GLY A 184 -9.50 -3.38 15.51
CA GLY A 184 -9.72 -2.85 14.16
C GLY A 184 -8.44 -2.27 13.56
N ASP A 185 -8.46 -0.95 13.33
CA ASP A 185 -7.37 -0.17 12.73
C ASP A 185 -6.48 0.51 13.77
N THR A 186 -6.65 0.16 15.04
CA THR A 186 -5.86 0.68 16.16
C THR A 186 -4.85 -0.38 16.59
N VAL A 187 -3.60 0.03 16.78
CA VAL A 187 -2.52 -0.84 17.26
C VAL A 187 -2.00 -0.31 18.58
N ASN A 188 -1.86 -1.18 19.58
CA ASN A 188 -1.19 -0.87 20.84
C ASN A 188 0.09 -1.70 20.95
N VAL A 189 1.22 -1.06 21.19
CA VAL A 189 2.51 -1.71 21.46
C VAL A 189 2.90 -1.44 22.90
N VAL A 190 3.11 -2.51 23.66
CA VAL A 190 3.23 -2.43 25.11
C VAL A 190 4.47 -3.15 25.59
N ARG A 191 5.27 -2.47 26.41
CA ARG A 191 6.41 -3.02 27.13
C ARG A 191 6.25 -2.72 28.61
N GLU A 192 6.40 -3.73 29.46
CA GLU A 192 6.30 -3.62 30.91
C GLU A 192 7.51 -4.28 31.57
N SER A 193 8.22 -3.53 32.41
CA SER A 193 9.35 -4.08 33.16
C SER A 193 9.04 -4.03 34.65
N ALA A 194 9.28 -5.15 35.34
CA ALA A 194 9.00 -5.27 36.77
C ALA A 194 10.28 -5.07 37.60
N SER A 195 10.17 -4.29 38.67
CA SER A 195 11.23 -4.11 39.68
C SER A 195 12.58 -3.66 39.09
N VAL A 196 12.56 -2.70 38.17
CA VAL A 196 13.74 -2.13 37.53
C VAL A 196 14.14 -0.80 38.20
N PRO A 197 15.41 -0.35 38.07
CA PRO A 197 15.78 1.02 38.41
C PRO A 197 14.93 2.02 37.61
N PRO A 198 14.39 3.08 38.23
CA PRO A 198 13.55 4.04 37.53
C PRO A 198 14.39 4.83 36.51
N PRO A 199 13.92 5.04 35.27
CA PRO A 199 14.56 6.00 34.37
C PRO A 199 14.53 7.40 34.98
N GLY A 200 15.56 8.22 34.74
CA GLY A 200 15.80 9.46 35.50
C GLY A 200 14.65 10.46 35.43
N MET A 201 13.94 10.53 34.30
CA MET A 201 12.75 11.37 34.22
C MET A 201 11.63 10.85 35.13
N PHE A 202 11.35 9.55 35.15
CA PHE A 202 10.27 8.99 35.97
C PHE A 202 10.61 8.95 37.46
N ASP A 203 11.88 8.77 37.82
CA ASP A 203 12.32 8.91 39.22
C ASP A 203 11.97 10.31 39.75
N MET A 204 12.34 11.35 39.00
CA MET A 204 12.02 12.75 39.32
C MET A 204 10.51 13.01 39.44
N LEU A 205 9.68 12.38 38.59
CA LEU A 205 8.23 12.54 38.63
C LEU A 205 7.59 11.77 39.80
N PHE A 206 8.25 10.70 40.27
CA PHE A 206 7.74 9.77 41.27
C PHE A 206 8.31 10.04 42.66
N HIS A 207 9.40 9.42 43.09
CA HIS A 207 9.91 9.58 44.45
C HIS A 207 11.25 10.32 44.55
N ASP A 208 11.99 10.43 43.44
CA ASP A 208 13.33 11.01 43.38
C ASP A 208 14.27 10.38 44.43
N ASP A 209 14.16 9.05 44.59
CA ASP A 209 14.87 8.25 45.59
C ASP A 209 15.61 7.05 44.99
N GLY A 210 15.47 6.81 43.69
CA GLY A 210 16.09 5.68 42.98
C GLY A 210 15.57 4.31 43.38
N ALA A 211 14.46 4.22 44.13
CA ALA A 211 13.87 2.95 44.52
C ALA A 211 13.35 2.19 43.27
N PRO A 212 13.46 0.84 43.23
CA PRO A 212 12.96 0.07 42.10
C PRO A 212 11.46 0.30 41.85
N VAL A 213 11.08 0.30 40.58
CA VAL A 213 9.71 0.54 40.11
C VAL A 213 9.27 -0.54 39.12
N ASP A 214 7.96 -0.72 39.01
CA ASP A 214 7.37 -1.31 37.81
C ASP A 214 7.10 -0.17 36.82
N THR A 215 7.50 -0.35 35.56
CA THR A 215 7.37 0.65 34.49
C THR A 215 6.59 0.08 33.32
N TRP A 216 5.87 0.94 32.60
CA TRP A 216 5.21 0.58 31.35
C TRP A 216 5.38 1.67 30.31
N THR A 217 5.38 1.23 29.06
CA THR A 217 5.26 2.04 27.85
C THR A 217 4.16 1.40 27.01
N ASP A 218 3.03 2.08 26.82
CA ASP A 218 1.90 1.63 25.99
C ASP A 218 1.63 2.69 24.91
N PHE A 219 2.11 2.44 23.70
CA PHE A 219 1.88 3.30 22.55
C PHE A 219 0.64 2.82 21.79
N ARG A 220 -0.40 3.66 21.75
CA ARG A 220 -1.53 3.50 20.84
C ARG A 220 -1.24 4.25 19.55
N TRP A 221 -1.38 3.59 18.41
CA TRP A 221 -1.41 4.19 17.07
C TRP A 221 -2.81 4.05 16.46
N ASN A 222 -3.30 5.14 15.87
CA ASN A 222 -4.48 5.18 15.03
C ASN A 222 -4.09 5.73 13.66
N ALA A 223 -4.74 5.23 12.61
CA ALA A 223 -4.57 5.76 11.26
C ALA A 223 -4.91 7.27 11.19
N PRO A 224 -4.23 8.03 10.31
CA PRO A 224 -3.07 7.62 9.50
C PRO A 224 -1.76 7.61 10.29
N SER A 225 -1.62 8.43 11.34
CA SER A 225 -0.40 8.54 12.15
C SER A 225 -0.64 9.37 13.41
N HIS A 226 -1.70 9.02 14.15
CA HIS A 226 -2.05 9.61 15.44
C HIS A 226 -1.61 8.68 16.55
N LEU A 227 -0.64 9.10 17.36
CA LEU A 227 -0.09 8.27 18.42
C LEU A 227 -0.34 8.89 19.80
N LEU A 228 -0.65 8.01 20.76
CA LEU A 228 -0.81 8.35 22.17
C LEU A 228 0.04 7.38 23.00
N LEU A 229 1.03 7.93 23.69
CA LEU A 229 1.88 7.21 24.63
C LEU A 229 1.31 7.28 26.03
N ASP A 230 0.93 6.16 26.63
CA ASP A 230 0.77 6.04 28.08
C ASP A 230 2.04 5.46 28.69
N VAL A 231 2.76 6.28 29.44
CA VAL A 231 4.03 5.91 30.06
C VAL A 231 4.05 6.34 31.52
N GLY A 232 4.59 5.48 32.38
CA GLY A 232 4.72 5.81 33.78
C GLY A 232 5.35 4.70 34.61
N VAL A 233 5.38 4.97 35.92
CA VAL A 233 5.98 4.09 36.93
C VAL A 233 5.07 3.95 38.13
N THR A 234 5.18 2.82 38.82
CA THR A 234 4.50 2.56 40.09
C THR A 234 5.41 1.76 41.01
N THR A 235 5.07 1.72 42.30
CA THR A 235 5.76 0.84 43.26
C THR A 235 5.59 -0.62 42.82
N PRO A 236 6.63 -1.47 42.92
CA PRO A 236 6.55 -2.85 42.45
C PRO A 236 5.33 -3.62 42.97
N GLY A 237 4.59 -4.26 42.07
CA GLY A 237 3.38 -5.03 42.34
C GLY A 237 2.12 -4.19 42.65
N ARG A 238 2.18 -2.86 42.57
CA ARG A 238 1.01 -1.97 42.72
C ARG A 238 0.36 -1.70 41.35
N PRO A 239 -0.95 -1.42 41.29
CA PRO A 239 -1.61 -1.09 40.03
C PRO A 239 -1.10 0.24 39.45
N ARG A 240 -1.15 0.38 38.11
CA ARG A 240 -0.76 1.62 37.39
C ARG A 240 -1.46 2.87 37.94
N SER A 241 -2.73 2.74 38.36
CA SER A 241 -3.53 3.85 38.91
C SER A 241 -2.99 4.47 40.21
N GLU A 242 -2.09 3.79 40.92
CA GLU A 242 -1.41 4.32 42.11
C GLU A 242 -0.06 4.96 41.78
N GLY A 243 0.38 4.86 40.52
CA GLY A 243 1.64 5.40 40.03
C GLY A 243 1.55 6.84 39.55
N VAL A 244 2.58 7.24 38.81
CA VAL A 244 2.65 8.53 38.12
C VAL A 244 3.10 8.34 36.68
N GLY A 245 2.63 9.22 35.81
CA GLY A 245 2.97 9.14 34.39
C GLY A 245 2.49 10.35 33.61
N TYR A 246 2.59 10.22 32.30
CA TYR A 246 1.98 11.17 31.39
C TYR A 246 1.45 10.47 30.14
N LEU A 247 0.50 11.13 29.51
CA LEU A 247 -0.05 10.79 28.21
C LEU A 247 0.62 11.67 27.15
N GLY A 248 1.59 11.13 26.42
CA GLY A 248 2.30 11.82 25.34
C GLY A 248 1.49 11.78 24.05
N THR A 249 1.04 12.93 23.56
CA THR A 249 0.43 13.03 22.24
C THR A 249 1.51 13.23 21.18
N HIS A 250 1.48 12.39 20.15
CA HIS A 250 2.43 12.38 19.06
C HIS A 250 1.66 12.26 17.74
N ILE A 251 1.46 13.39 17.05
CA ILE A 251 0.69 13.43 15.82
C ILE A 251 1.62 13.80 14.67
N LEU A 252 1.70 12.91 13.70
CA LEU A 252 2.51 13.09 12.51
C LEU A 252 1.59 13.44 11.35
N THR A 253 1.98 14.41 10.54
CA THR A 253 1.22 14.84 9.38
C THR A 253 2.20 15.04 8.22
N PRO A 254 2.15 14.20 7.17
CA PRO A 254 3.09 14.30 6.06
C PRO A 254 2.98 15.66 5.38
N GLU A 255 4.11 16.34 5.21
CA GLU A 255 4.20 17.57 4.42
C GLU A 255 4.45 17.18 2.96
N THR A 256 5.49 16.36 2.72
CA THR A 256 5.83 15.76 1.43
C THR A 256 6.08 14.26 1.58
N ALA A 257 6.46 13.58 0.49
CA ALA A 257 6.94 12.20 0.53
C ALA A 257 8.21 12.00 1.38
N SER A 258 8.92 13.08 1.73
CA SER A 258 10.20 13.03 2.46
C SER A 258 10.30 14.01 3.62
N THR A 259 9.22 14.73 3.96
CA THR A 259 9.19 15.68 5.09
C THR A 259 7.87 15.55 5.85
N THR A 260 7.92 15.75 7.16
CA THR A 260 6.79 15.48 8.06
C THR A 260 6.64 16.59 9.11
N HIS A 261 5.41 17.06 9.31
CA HIS A 261 5.06 17.86 10.48
C HIS A 261 4.85 16.96 11.70
N TYR A 262 5.49 17.31 12.80
CA TYR A 262 5.36 16.60 14.06
C TYR A 262 4.81 17.53 15.13
N PHE A 263 3.61 17.21 15.59
CA PHE A 263 2.90 17.90 16.65
C PHE A 263 2.96 17.07 17.93
N THR A 264 3.43 17.66 19.02
CA THR A 264 3.54 16.93 20.29
C THR A 264 3.19 17.77 21.52
N THR A 265 2.65 17.10 22.53
CA THR A 265 2.40 17.63 23.87
C THR A 265 2.25 16.46 24.84
N ALA A 266 2.16 16.71 26.14
CA ALA A 266 1.94 15.67 27.14
C ALA A 266 1.01 16.14 28.26
N SER A 267 0.11 15.27 28.70
CA SER A 267 -0.77 15.53 29.85
C SER A 267 -0.41 14.60 31.00
N ARG A 268 -0.03 15.17 32.14
CA ARG A 268 0.35 14.37 33.32
C ARG A 268 -0.86 13.77 34.02
N TRP A 269 -0.64 12.63 34.65
CA TRP A 269 -1.59 12.01 35.57
C TRP A 269 -0.87 11.46 36.81
N GLY A 270 -1.63 11.12 37.86
CA GLY A 270 -1.07 10.71 39.15
C GLY A 270 -0.38 11.86 39.90
N VAL A 271 -0.68 13.11 39.54
CA VAL A 271 0.05 14.26 40.05
C VAL A 271 -0.26 14.49 41.53
N ARG A 272 0.79 14.55 42.36
CA ARG A 272 0.63 14.80 43.80
C ARG A 272 0.20 16.26 44.03
N PRO A 273 -0.71 16.52 45.00
CA PRO A 273 -1.10 17.87 45.33
C PRO A 273 0.11 18.76 45.64
N GLY A 274 0.20 19.91 44.97
CA GLY A 274 1.27 20.89 45.16
C GLY A 274 2.59 20.60 44.43
N THR A 275 2.72 19.49 43.69
CA THR A 275 3.93 19.22 42.89
C THR A 275 3.82 19.69 41.44
N GLU A 276 2.60 19.94 40.95
CA GLU A 276 2.36 20.49 39.62
C GLU A 276 2.67 21.99 39.59
N THR A 277 3.63 22.42 38.76
CA THR A 277 4.02 23.83 38.63
C THR A 277 4.29 24.15 37.16
N PRO A 278 4.14 25.42 36.73
CA PRO A 278 4.54 25.84 35.39
C PRO A 278 6.00 25.45 35.05
N GLN A 279 6.91 25.54 36.03
CA GLN A 279 8.32 25.13 35.88
C GLN A 279 8.46 23.63 35.64
N MET A 280 7.66 22.80 36.32
CA MET A 280 7.64 21.35 36.10
C MET A 280 7.17 21.03 34.68
N ARG A 281 6.11 21.67 34.19
CA ARG A 281 5.63 21.47 32.81
C ARG A 281 6.66 21.89 31.77
N LEU A 282 7.33 23.01 31.99
CA LEU A 282 8.43 23.45 31.12
C LEU A 282 9.57 22.43 31.13
N LYS A 283 10.02 21.97 32.30
CA LYS A 283 11.08 20.97 32.43
C LYS A 283 10.75 19.66 31.69
N ILE A 284 9.51 19.19 31.78
CA ILE A 284 9.05 17.99 31.06
C ILE A 284 9.02 18.25 29.56
N SER A 285 8.51 19.42 29.13
CA SER A 285 8.56 19.83 27.71
C SER A 285 10.00 19.82 27.19
N ASP A 286 10.94 20.40 27.93
CA ASP A 286 12.34 20.52 27.55
C ASP A 286 13.04 19.16 27.48
N LEU A 287 12.80 18.27 28.46
CA LEU A 287 13.36 16.91 28.45
C LEU A 287 12.82 16.06 27.29
N ARG A 288 11.51 16.16 27.02
CA ARG A 288 10.90 15.46 25.87
C ARG A 288 11.43 16.01 24.56
N ARG A 289 11.49 17.34 24.43
CA ARG A 289 12.07 17.99 23.25
C ARG A 289 13.52 17.58 23.04
N PHE A 290 14.31 17.49 24.10
CA PHE A 290 15.69 16.98 24.02
C PHE A 290 15.74 15.54 23.53
N ALA A 291 14.94 14.63 24.10
CA ALA A 291 14.90 13.24 23.66
C ALA A 291 14.56 13.13 22.16
N PHE A 292 13.58 13.89 21.69
CA PHE A 292 13.21 13.87 20.27
C PHE A 292 14.19 14.60 19.35
N GLU A 293 14.48 15.88 19.60
CA GLU A 293 15.27 16.72 18.69
C GLU A 293 16.76 16.36 18.68
N GLU A 294 17.30 15.92 19.82
CA GLU A 294 18.75 15.67 19.95
C GLU A 294 19.10 14.18 19.87
N GLN A 295 18.12 13.26 19.94
CA GLN A 295 18.38 11.81 19.94
C GLN A 295 17.62 11.06 18.82
N ASP A 296 16.28 11.14 18.78
CA ASP A 296 15.50 10.43 17.76
C ASP A 296 15.70 11.04 16.36
N GLU A 297 15.47 12.33 16.22
CA GLU A 297 15.50 13.04 14.93
C GLU A 297 16.83 12.82 14.19
N PRO A 298 18.02 12.97 14.82
CA PRO A 298 19.28 12.75 14.14
C PRO A 298 19.47 11.30 13.69
N MET A 299 18.99 10.33 14.48
CA MET A 299 19.08 8.91 14.12
C MET A 299 18.16 8.57 12.95
N ILE A 300 16.89 9.00 13.00
CA ILE A 300 15.91 8.75 11.93
C ILE A 300 16.36 9.45 10.63
N ARG A 301 16.90 10.68 10.72
CA ARG A 301 17.47 11.38 9.57
C ARG A 301 18.65 10.63 8.97
N ALA A 302 19.56 10.11 9.80
CA ALA A 302 20.69 9.30 9.35
C ALA A 302 20.24 7.98 8.70
N GLN A 303 19.22 7.33 9.27
CA GLN A 303 18.60 6.13 8.72
C GLN A 303 17.98 6.43 7.34
N HIS A 304 17.18 7.49 7.22
CA HIS A 304 16.59 7.93 5.95
C HIS A 304 17.66 8.20 4.89
N ALA A 305 18.73 8.91 5.26
CA ALA A 305 19.85 9.19 4.35
C ALA A 305 20.55 7.91 3.87
N THR A 306 20.69 6.93 4.75
CA THR A 306 21.29 5.62 4.45
C THR A 306 20.41 4.81 3.50
N ILE A 307 19.12 4.67 3.80
CA ILE A 307 18.13 4.01 2.93
C ILE A 307 18.14 4.65 1.55
N ALA A 308 18.08 5.99 1.48
CA ALA A 308 18.10 6.72 0.23
C ALA A 308 19.42 6.55 -0.55
N ALA A 309 20.56 6.38 0.14
CA ALA A 309 21.84 6.11 -0.51
C ALA A 309 21.86 4.72 -1.15
N PHE A 310 21.43 3.68 -0.42
CA PHE A 310 21.32 2.33 -0.99
C PHE A 310 20.31 2.25 -2.12
N ALA A 311 19.15 2.90 -1.98
CA ALA A 311 18.14 3.00 -3.03
C ALA A 311 18.68 3.59 -4.35
N ARG A 312 19.62 4.53 -4.27
CA ARG A 312 20.27 5.11 -5.46
C ARG A 312 21.41 4.26 -6.02
N CYS A 313 22.09 3.49 -5.18
CA CYS A 313 23.24 2.68 -5.61
C CYS A 313 22.82 1.32 -6.16
N GLU A 314 21.68 0.80 -5.72
CA GLU A 314 21.19 -0.55 -6.01
C GLU A 314 19.89 -0.53 -6.83
N ASP A 315 19.39 0.66 -7.22
CA ASP A 315 18.11 0.89 -7.90
C ASP A 315 16.88 0.28 -7.19
N THR A 316 17.05 -0.13 -5.92
CA THR A 316 15.99 -0.61 -5.03
C THR A 316 16.28 -0.23 -3.58
N ALA A 317 15.24 0.06 -2.81
CA ALA A 317 15.39 0.32 -1.38
C ALA A 317 15.82 -0.98 -0.64
N PRO A 318 16.71 -0.88 0.36
CA PRO A 318 17.11 -2.03 1.16
C PRO A 318 15.93 -2.54 2.01
N GLU A 319 15.79 -3.87 2.11
CA GLU A 319 14.79 -4.50 2.97
C GLU A 319 15.34 -4.69 4.40
N PRO A 320 14.61 -4.22 5.43
CA PRO A 320 15.06 -4.40 6.81
C PRO A 320 14.87 -5.85 7.27
N VAL A 321 15.80 -6.33 8.10
CA VAL A 321 15.59 -7.56 8.88
C VAL A 321 14.70 -7.22 10.07
N LEU A 322 13.56 -7.89 10.18
CA LEU A 322 12.59 -7.68 11.25
C LEU A 322 12.94 -8.51 12.49
N LEU A 323 12.82 -7.89 13.67
CA LEU A 323 12.97 -8.49 14.99
C LEU A 323 11.59 -8.67 15.65
N GLU A 324 11.56 -9.38 16.79
CA GLU A 324 10.32 -9.59 17.57
C GLU A 324 9.68 -8.25 18.00
N THR A 325 10.51 -7.25 18.30
CA THR A 325 10.10 -5.90 18.69
C THR A 325 9.34 -5.16 17.57
N ASP A 326 9.55 -5.54 16.31
CA ASP A 326 8.96 -4.89 15.13
C ASP A 326 7.54 -5.39 14.82
N SER A 327 6.97 -6.27 15.64
CA SER A 327 5.60 -6.77 15.44
C SER A 327 4.57 -5.65 15.34
N GLY A 328 4.72 -4.56 16.11
CA GLY A 328 3.90 -3.36 15.99
C GLY A 328 4.12 -2.58 14.69
N VAL A 329 5.38 -2.46 14.27
CA VAL A 329 5.82 -1.86 13.00
C VAL A 329 5.15 -2.53 11.80
N VAL A 330 5.20 -3.87 11.76
CA VAL A 330 4.58 -4.65 10.68
C VAL A 330 3.05 -4.47 10.66
N ARG A 331 2.41 -4.41 11.82
CA ARG A 331 0.94 -4.29 11.94
C ARG A 331 0.42 -2.98 11.38
N TRP A 332 1.00 -1.85 11.79
CA TRP A 332 0.51 -0.54 11.34
C TRP A 332 0.76 -0.34 9.83
N ARG A 333 1.90 -0.80 9.30
CA ARG A 333 2.21 -0.74 7.85
C ARG A 333 1.16 -1.49 7.03
N ARG A 334 0.80 -2.72 7.44
CA ARG A 334 -0.27 -3.49 6.78
C ARG A 334 -1.63 -2.81 6.85
N ILE A 335 -1.97 -2.20 7.99
CA ILE A 335 -3.22 -1.43 8.12
C ILE A 335 -3.20 -0.25 7.16
N MET A 336 -2.12 0.51 7.10
CA MET A 336 -1.99 1.66 6.20
C MET A 336 -2.03 1.27 4.72
N GLU A 337 -1.35 0.20 4.32
CA GLU A 337 -1.42 -0.34 2.96
C GLU A 337 -2.87 -0.67 2.56
N ARG A 338 -3.60 -1.37 3.43
CA ARG A 338 -5.01 -1.69 3.21
C ARG A 338 -5.87 -0.43 3.15
N LEU A 339 -5.75 0.48 4.12
CA LEU A 339 -6.55 1.70 4.17
C LEU A 339 -6.29 2.59 2.96
N ILE A 340 -5.03 2.75 2.53
CA ILE A 340 -4.68 3.50 1.32
C ILE A 340 -5.29 2.82 0.09
N ALA A 341 -5.29 1.50 0.02
CA ALA A 341 -5.94 0.77 -1.08
C ALA A 341 -7.47 0.96 -1.07
N GLU A 342 -8.12 0.90 0.09
CA GLU A 342 -9.57 1.15 0.25
C GLU A 342 -9.95 2.62 -0.02
N ASP A 343 -9.06 3.55 0.31
CA ASP A 343 -9.23 4.99 0.14
C ASP A 343 -9.23 5.42 -1.33
N ARG A 344 -8.42 4.75 -2.16
CA ARG A 344 -8.51 4.85 -3.63
C ARG A 344 -9.88 4.40 -4.17
N GLY A 345 -10.67 3.73 -3.33
CA GLY A 345 -11.77 2.90 -3.78
C GLY A 345 -11.24 1.62 -4.42
N PRO A 346 -12.10 0.71 -4.90
CA PRO A 346 -11.63 -0.37 -5.76
C PRO A 346 -10.79 0.25 -6.88
N ALA A 347 -9.60 -0.32 -7.13
CA ALA A 347 -8.81 0.00 -8.32
C ALA A 347 -9.79 0.16 -9.48
N PRO A 348 -9.71 1.26 -10.26
CA PRO A 348 -10.77 1.63 -11.18
C PRO A 348 -11.19 0.38 -11.93
N ARG A 349 -12.46 -0.02 -11.73
CA ARG A 349 -13.03 -1.21 -12.39
C ARG A 349 -12.50 -1.19 -13.81
N PRO A 350 -11.94 -2.29 -14.35
CA PRO A 350 -11.54 -2.28 -15.74
C PRO A 350 -12.76 -1.76 -16.50
N ARG A 351 -12.62 -0.56 -17.08
CA ARG A 351 -13.66 -0.03 -17.96
C ARG A 351 -13.64 -1.01 -19.10
N TRP A 352 -14.57 -1.97 -19.04
CA TRP A 352 -14.74 -2.98 -20.06
C TRP A 352 -14.97 -2.25 -21.36
N ALA A 353 -13.94 -2.19 -22.19
CA ALA A 353 -14.06 -1.65 -23.53
C ALA A 353 -14.79 -2.72 -24.36
N PRO A 354 -15.95 -2.41 -24.96
CA PRO A 354 -16.56 -3.29 -25.94
C PRO A 354 -15.56 -3.48 -27.08
N ALA A 355 -15.23 -4.73 -27.38
CA ALA A 355 -14.29 -5.09 -28.42
C ALA A 355 -14.89 -6.18 -29.31
N VAL A 356 -14.30 -6.36 -30.48
CA VAL A 356 -14.67 -7.39 -31.44
C VAL A 356 -13.44 -8.21 -31.79
N VAL A 357 -13.64 -9.50 -31.99
CA VAL A 357 -12.61 -10.37 -32.55
C VAL A 357 -12.42 -9.98 -34.03
N ALA A 358 -11.41 -9.17 -34.32
CA ALA A 358 -11.13 -8.69 -35.67
C ALA A 358 -10.54 -9.79 -36.57
N GLY A 359 -9.85 -10.77 -35.99
CA GLY A 359 -9.28 -11.90 -36.71
C GLY A 359 -8.82 -13.00 -35.78
N ILE A 360 -8.72 -14.21 -36.33
CA ILE A 360 -8.18 -15.39 -35.64
C ILE A 360 -7.22 -16.11 -36.59
N THR A 361 -6.05 -16.48 -36.07
CA THR A 361 -5.06 -17.30 -36.76
C THR A 361 -4.80 -18.57 -35.94
N GLU A 362 -4.85 -19.74 -36.58
CA GLU A 362 -4.41 -21.00 -35.98
C GLU A 362 -2.88 -21.04 -36.01
N ALA A 363 -2.23 -20.66 -34.90
CA ALA A 363 -0.79 -20.40 -34.88
C ALA A 363 0.05 -21.65 -34.61
N ALA A 364 -0.48 -22.60 -33.83
CA ALA A 364 0.16 -23.87 -33.52
C ALA A 364 -0.87 -24.90 -33.03
N VAL A 365 -0.46 -26.14 -32.79
CA VAL A 365 -1.33 -27.20 -32.25
C VAL A 365 -1.92 -26.76 -30.92
N GLY A 366 -3.24 -26.53 -30.92
CA GLY A 366 -3.98 -26.10 -29.75
C GLY A 366 -3.76 -24.63 -29.38
N ILE A 367 -3.17 -23.79 -30.24
CA ILE A 367 -2.93 -22.36 -29.94
C ILE A 367 -3.55 -21.49 -31.04
N ARG A 368 -4.38 -20.54 -30.63
CA ARG A 368 -4.98 -19.52 -31.50
C ARG A 368 -4.43 -18.14 -31.16
N VAL A 369 -4.15 -17.35 -32.17
CA VAL A 369 -3.88 -15.92 -32.04
C VAL A 369 -5.14 -15.15 -32.38
N LEU A 370 -5.60 -14.32 -31.44
CA LEU A 370 -6.74 -13.44 -31.58
C LEU A 370 -6.24 -12.01 -31.77
N HIS A 371 -6.82 -11.32 -32.73
CA HIS A 371 -6.66 -9.88 -32.89
C HIS A 371 -7.94 -9.20 -32.46
N LEU A 372 -7.87 -8.36 -31.43
CA LEU A 372 -9.01 -7.63 -30.90
C LEU A 372 -8.93 -6.16 -31.31
N ALA A 373 -10.07 -5.58 -31.68
CA ALA A 373 -10.22 -4.15 -31.95
C ALA A 373 -11.39 -3.60 -31.15
N ALA A 374 -11.38 -2.30 -30.81
CA ALA A 374 -12.55 -1.68 -30.18
C ALA A 374 -13.78 -1.79 -31.09
N ALA A 375 -14.95 -2.05 -30.51
CA ALA A 375 -16.19 -2.23 -31.26
C ALA A 375 -16.66 -0.95 -31.98
N ASP A 376 -16.22 0.22 -31.50
CA ASP A 376 -16.51 1.53 -32.09
C ASP A 376 -15.45 1.99 -33.10
N GLY A 377 -14.42 1.18 -33.34
CA GLY A 377 -13.30 1.48 -34.24
C GLY A 377 -12.26 2.44 -33.68
N SER A 378 -12.35 2.84 -32.41
CA SER A 378 -11.31 3.61 -31.74
C SER A 378 -10.05 2.74 -31.44
N PRO A 379 -8.86 3.35 -31.26
CA PRO A 379 -7.69 2.60 -30.85
C PRO A 379 -7.82 2.15 -29.38
N LEU A 380 -7.53 0.88 -29.12
CA LEU A 380 -7.39 0.38 -27.75
C LEU A 380 -6.12 0.99 -27.10
N PRO A 381 -6.11 1.23 -25.77
CA PRO A 381 -4.94 1.78 -25.09
C PRO A 381 -3.70 0.89 -25.25
N PRO A 382 -2.49 1.44 -25.48
CA PRO A 382 -1.28 0.65 -25.61
C PRO A 382 -0.92 -0.06 -24.30
N GLY A 383 -0.21 -1.17 -24.42
CA GLY A 383 0.35 -1.91 -23.29
C GLY A 383 1.87 -1.77 -23.20
N GLU A 384 2.41 -2.08 -22.03
CA GLU A 384 3.85 -2.24 -21.85
C GLU A 384 4.27 -3.70 -22.10
N PRO A 385 5.53 -3.97 -22.49
CA PRO A 385 6.05 -5.34 -22.60
C PRO A 385 5.88 -6.11 -21.27
N GLY A 386 5.38 -7.34 -21.36
CA GLY A 386 4.97 -8.14 -20.20
C GLY A 386 3.55 -7.86 -19.69
N GLY A 387 2.87 -6.85 -20.24
CA GLY A 387 1.50 -6.51 -19.89
C GLY A 387 0.48 -7.58 -20.32
N HIS A 388 -0.63 -7.65 -19.58
CA HIS A 388 -1.77 -8.51 -19.85
C HIS A 388 -3.09 -7.74 -19.81
N VAL A 389 -4.13 -8.35 -20.37
CA VAL A 389 -5.52 -7.85 -20.31
C VAL A 389 -6.45 -8.93 -19.78
N ASP A 390 -7.55 -8.52 -19.15
CA ASP A 390 -8.68 -9.39 -18.86
C ASP A 390 -9.60 -9.43 -20.08
N LEU A 391 -9.91 -10.64 -20.55
CA LEU A 391 -10.89 -10.91 -21.59
C LEU A 391 -12.14 -11.50 -20.95
N ARG A 392 -13.27 -10.80 -21.09
CA ARG A 392 -14.58 -11.28 -20.67
C ARG A 392 -15.33 -11.89 -21.85
N LEU A 393 -15.66 -13.16 -21.69
CA LEU A 393 -16.31 -14.03 -22.66
C LEU A 393 -17.81 -14.19 -22.36
N ALA A 394 -18.53 -14.81 -23.29
CA ALA A 394 -19.92 -15.19 -23.09
C ALA A 394 -20.09 -16.06 -21.83
N GLY A 395 -21.19 -15.88 -21.11
CA GLY A 395 -21.43 -16.57 -19.83
C GLY A 395 -20.71 -15.96 -18.62
N GLY A 396 -20.07 -14.79 -18.78
CA GLY A 396 -19.42 -14.07 -17.68
C GLY A 396 -18.03 -14.58 -17.32
N ILE A 397 -17.47 -15.51 -18.09
CA ILE A 397 -16.12 -16.05 -17.86
C ILE A 397 -15.09 -14.96 -18.15
N VAL A 398 -14.22 -14.67 -17.19
CA VAL A 398 -13.10 -13.73 -17.35
C VAL A 398 -11.78 -14.50 -17.29
N ARG A 399 -10.87 -14.23 -18.23
CA ARG A 399 -9.53 -14.82 -18.24
C ARG A 399 -8.48 -13.80 -18.62
N GLN A 400 -7.30 -13.93 -18.03
CA GLN A 400 -6.15 -13.10 -18.31
C GLN A 400 -5.35 -13.68 -19.48
N TYR A 401 -4.90 -12.81 -20.37
CA TYR A 401 -4.02 -13.16 -21.48
C TYR A 401 -2.97 -12.06 -21.65
N SER A 402 -1.71 -12.47 -21.71
CA SER A 402 -0.59 -11.56 -21.99
C SER A 402 -0.70 -10.99 -23.40
N LEU A 403 -0.39 -9.70 -23.54
CA LEU A 403 -0.26 -9.04 -24.83
C LEU A 403 1.01 -9.55 -25.51
N CYS A 404 0.91 -9.87 -26.80
CA CYS A 404 2.07 -10.31 -27.58
C CYS A 404 2.89 -9.14 -28.15
N ASP A 405 2.43 -7.90 -28.02
CA ASP A 405 3.06 -6.67 -28.50
C ASP A 405 2.72 -5.47 -27.60
N ASP A 406 3.27 -4.29 -27.92
CA ASP A 406 3.01 -3.02 -27.21
C ASP A 406 1.65 -2.38 -27.59
N SER A 407 0.93 -2.99 -28.55
CA SER A 407 -0.40 -2.59 -29.00
C SER A 407 -0.50 -1.11 -29.41
N ARG A 408 0.60 -0.51 -29.86
CA ARG A 408 0.64 0.89 -30.33
C ARG A 408 -0.17 1.15 -31.59
N ASP A 409 -0.53 0.10 -32.32
CA ASP A 409 -1.44 0.16 -33.48
C ASP A 409 -2.92 0.23 -33.07
N GLY A 410 -3.22 0.21 -31.77
CA GLY A 410 -4.57 0.28 -31.21
C GLY A 410 -5.33 -1.05 -31.24
N ARG A 411 -4.64 -2.18 -31.41
CA ARG A 411 -5.22 -3.54 -31.40
C ARG A 411 -4.51 -4.42 -30.38
N TYR A 412 -5.22 -5.40 -29.83
CA TYR A 412 -4.60 -6.40 -28.95
C TYR A 412 -4.38 -7.71 -29.66
N THR A 413 -3.16 -8.23 -29.58
CA THR A 413 -2.80 -9.57 -30.06
C THR A 413 -2.62 -10.50 -28.86
N LEU A 414 -3.47 -11.53 -28.78
CA LEU A 414 -3.47 -12.51 -27.69
C LEU A 414 -3.26 -13.91 -28.27
N ALA A 415 -2.29 -14.68 -27.78
CA ALA A 415 -2.18 -16.11 -28.13
C ALA A 415 -2.70 -16.98 -27.00
N VAL A 416 -3.66 -17.85 -27.30
CA VAL A 416 -4.40 -18.62 -26.31
C VAL A 416 -4.27 -20.11 -26.59
N GLN A 417 -3.63 -20.81 -25.66
CA GLN A 417 -3.56 -22.27 -25.65
C GLN A 417 -4.87 -22.88 -25.15
N ARG A 418 -5.31 -23.95 -25.82
CA ARG A 418 -6.41 -24.81 -25.39
C ARG A 418 -5.90 -25.77 -24.33
N GLU A 419 -6.43 -25.61 -23.13
CA GLU A 419 -6.17 -26.52 -22.01
C GLU A 419 -7.13 -27.71 -22.07
N GLU A 420 -6.64 -28.92 -21.81
CA GLU A 420 -7.46 -30.12 -21.71
C GLU A 420 -7.10 -30.90 -20.44
N PRO A 421 -8.01 -31.00 -19.44
CA PRO A 421 -9.38 -30.46 -19.44
C PRO A 421 -9.44 -28.94 -19.22
N SER A 422 -10.30 -28.25 -19.98
CA SER A 422 -10.51 -26.80 -19.83
C SER A 422 -11.50 -26.49 -18.71
N ARG A 423 -11.21 -25.47 -17.88
CA ARG A 423 -12.18 -24.84 -16.94
C ARG A 423 -13.17 -23.89 -17.66
N GLY A 424 -13.54 -24.20 -18.89
CA GLY A 424 -14.41 -23.38 -19.75
C GLY A 424 -13.72 -22.19 -20.44
N GLY A 425 -12.75 -21.50 -19.81
CA GLY A 425 -12.15 -20.28 -20.35
C GLY A 425 -11.43 -20.45 -21.70
N SER A 426 -10.41 -21.29 -21.76
CA SER A 426 -9.67 -21.53 -23.01
C SER A 426 -10.55 -22.20 -24.08
N ALA A 427 -11.50 -23.06 -23.69
CA ALA A 427 -12.47 -23.64 -24.61
C ALA A 427 -13.43 -22.57 -25.19
N ALA A 428 -13.86 -21.60 -24.39
CA ALA A 428 -14.71 -20.49 -24.82
C ALA A 428 -13.97 -19.57 -25.79
N VAL A 429 -12.69 -19.26 -25.54
CA VAL A 429 -11.86 -18.53 -26.53
C VAL A 429 -11.73 -19.31 -27.83
N HIS A 430 -11.52 -20.62 -27.76
CA HIS A 430 -11.44 -21.49 -28.93
C HIS A 430 -12.80 -21.72 -29.63
N ALA A 431 -13.91 -21.23 -29.06
CA ALA A 431 -15.20 -21.22 -29.73
C ALA A 431 -15.47 -19.91 -30.50
N LEU A 432 -14.71 -18.84 -30.24
CA LEU A 432 -14.87 -17.54 -30.87
C LEU A 432 -14.62 -17.59 -32.37
N ARG A 433 -15.29 -16.68 -33.09
CA ARG A 433 -15.15 -16.43 -34.52
C ARG A 433 -14.86 -14.94 -34.77
N PRO A 434 -14.22 -14.58 -35.89
CA PRO A 434 -14.13 -13.19 -36.30
C PRO A 434 -15.52 -12.54 -36.36
N GLY A 435 -15.64 -11.35 -35.77
CA GLY A 435 -16.89 -10.61 -35.60
C GLY A 435 -17.58 -10.82 -34.25
N ASP A 436 -17.19 -11.81 -33.46
CA ASP A 436 -17.83 -12.05 -32.16
C ASP A 436 -17.53 -10.90 -31.18
N PRO A 437 -18.53 -10.44 -30.41
CA PRO A 437 -18.35 -9.41 -29.41
C PRO A 437 -17.69 -9.98 -28.16
N VAL A 438 -16.71 -9.25 -27.64
CA VAL A 438 -16.03 -9.52 -26.38
C VAL A 438 -15.91 -8.21 -25.59
N ALA A 439 -15.48 -8.30 -24.34
CA ALA A 439 -15.10 -7.12 -23.57
C ALA A 439 -13.69 -7.29 -23.02
N VAL A 440 -12.89 -6.23 -23.10
CA VAL A 440 -11.49 -6.24 -22.66
C VAL A 440 -11.25 -5.19 -21.58
N SER A 441 -10.35 -5.46 -20.65
CA SER A 441 -9.82 -4.42 -19.74
C SER A 441 -8.83 -3.52 -20.46
N ALA A 442 -8.45 -2.41 -19.82
CA ALA A 442 -7.18 -1.75 -20.13
C ALA A 442 -6.01 -2.69 -19.76
N PRO A 443 -4.83 -2.55 -20.39
CA PRO A 443 -3.66 -3.34 -20.06
C PRO A 443 -3.18 -3.05 -18.64
N ARG A 444 -2.66 -4.08 -17.98
CA ARG A 444 -1.94 -3.97 -16.71
C ARG A 444 -0.63 -4.73 -16.83
N ASN A 445 0.40 -4.28 -16.13
CA ASN A 445 1.70 -4.92 -16.17
C ASN A 445 2.12 -5.35 -14.76
N THR A 446 2.22 -6.66 -14.55
CA THR A 446 2.76 -7.28 -13.32
C THR A 446 4.08 -8.01 -13.60
N PHE A 447 4.57 -7.92 -14.84
CA PHE A 447 5.80 -8.55 -15.29
C PHE A 447 6.61 -7.58 -16.16
N PRO A 448 6.95 -6.37 -15.65
CA PRO A 448 7.66 -5.36 -16.43
C PRO A 448 9.12 -5.73 -16.67
N LEU A 449 9.73 -5.14 -17.69
CA LEU A 449 11.18 -5.11 -17.84
C LEU A 449 11.78 -4.20 -16.74
N ALA A 450 12.86 -4.65 -16.10
CA ALA A 450 13.62 -3.89 -15.14
C ALA A 450 14.37 -2.73 -15.81
N ASP A 451 14.39 -1.58 -15.15
CA ASP A 451 15.15 -0.41 -15.60
C ASP A 451 16.66 -0.67 -15.53
N GLY A 452 17.41 -0.20 -16.54
CA GLY A 452 18.88 -0.20 -16.50
C GLY A 452 19.58 -1.55 -16.74
N ALA A 453 18.86 -2.61 -17.10
CA ALA A 453 19.45 -3.91 -17.41
C ALA A 453 20.38 -3.85 -18.64
N THR A 454 21.52 -4.55 -18.57
CA THR A 454 22.57 -4.52 -19.59
C THR A 454 22.48 -5.70 -20.57
N ARG A 455 21.89 -6.82 -20.14
CA ARG A 455 21.57 -8.00 -20.95
C ARG A 455 20.32 -8.70 -20.45
N HIS A 456 19.49 -9.17 -21.37
CA HIS A 456 18.21 -9.81 -21.08
C HIS A 456 18.19 -11.26 -21.56
N VAL A 457 17.97 -12.20 -20.65
CA VAL A 457 17.81 -13.62 -20.95
C VAL A 457 16.35 -13.99 -20.78
N LEU A 458 15.65 -14.20 -21.90
CA LEU A 458 14.24 -14.56 -21.90
C LEU A 458 14.11 -16.08 -22.03
N VAL A 459 13.39 -16.73 -21.11
CA VAL A 459 13.19 -18.18 -21.07
C VAL A 459 11.71 -18.51 -21.16
N ALA A 460 11.27 -18.99 -22.32
CA ALA A 460 9.87 -19.30 -22.59
C ALA A 460 9.61 -20.82 -22.57
N GLY A 461 8.56 -21.24 -21.88
CA GLY A 461 8.03 -22.61 -21.97
C GLY A 461 6.65 -22.64 -22.65
N GLY A 462 6.57 -23.22 -23.85
CA GLY A 462 5.31 -23.35 -24.59
C GLY A 462 4.63 -22.00 -24.83
N ILE A 463 3.37 -21.86 -24.37
CA ILE A 463 2.59 -20.61 -24.47
C ILE A 463 3.14 -19.46 -23.60
N GLY A 464 4.04 -19.77 -22.66
CA GLY A 464 4.81 -18.78 -21.87
C GLY A 464 5.61 -17.79 -22.70
N VAL A 465 5.75 -18.02 -24.02
CA VAL A 465 6.39 -17.07 -24.94
C VAL A 465 5.59 -15.78 -25.13
N THR A 466 4.31 -15.73 -24.80
CA THR A 466 3.43 -14.57 -25.07
C THR A 466 3.87 -13.24 -24.45
N PRO A 467 4.19 -13.13 -23.15
CA PRO A 467 4.74 -11.90 -22.58
C PRO A 467 6.19 -11.65 -23.08
N LEU A 468 6.94 -12.72 -23.30
CA LEU A 468 8.36 -12.67 -23.65
C LEU A 468 8.60 -12.23 -25.10
N ILE A 469 7.70 -12.53 -26.04
CA ILE A 469 7.79 -12.00 -27.41
C ILE A 469 7.54 -10.50 -27.45
N ALA A 470 6.65 -9.97 -26.59
CA ALA A 470 6.46 -8.53 -26.44
C ALA A 470 7.73 -7.85 -25.91
N MET A 471 8.38 -8.46 -24.91
CA MET A 471 9.68 -8.02 -24.40
C MET A 471 10.77 -8.08 -25.47
N LEU A 472 10.89 -9.20 -26.18
CA LEU A 472 11.86 -9.37 -27.27
C LEU A 472 11.69 -8.25 -28.31
N ARG A 473 10.47 -8.02 -28.80
CA ARG A 473 10.18 -6.97 -29.78
C ARG A 473 10.60 -5.59 -29.29
N ALA A 474 10.28 -5.24 -28.04
CA ALA A 474 10.63 -3.95 -27.46
C ALA A 474 12.15 -3.77 -27.31
N LEU A 475 12.84 -4.77 -26.78
CA LEU A 475 14.30 -4.75 -26.58
C LEU A 475 15.05 -4.69 -27.92
N ARG A 476 14.59 -5.45 -28.92
CA ARG A 476 15.16 -5.42 -30.29
C ARG A 476 14.95 -4.07 -30.95
N ALA A 477 13.78 -3.44 -30.77
CA ALA A 477 13.51 -2.09 -31.26
C ALA A 477 14.37 -1.01 -30.57
N ALA A 478 14.69 -1.20 -29.28
CA ALA A 478 15.59 -0.34 -28.52
C ALA A 478 17.08 -0.58 -28.81
N GLY A 479 17.42 -1.67 -29.52
CA GLY A 479 18.81 -2.06 -29.79
C GLY A 479 19.53 -2.65 -28.57
N GLU A 480 18.77 -3.17 -27.60
CA GLU A 480 19.30 -3.74 -26.37
C GLU A 480 19.75 -5.19 -26.55
N SER A 481 20.64 -5.63 -25.65
CA SER A 481 21.17 -7.00 -25.64
C SER A 481 20.12 -7.96 -25.09
N VAL A 482 19.67 -8.90 -25.93
CA VAL A 482 18.61 -9.87 -25.59
C VAL A 482 18.86 -11.21 -26.28
N GLU A 483 18.55 -12.29 -25.56
CA GLU A 483 18.42 -13.65 -26.11
C GLU A 483 17.11 -14.29 -25.63
N LEU A 484 16.46 -15.06 -26.50
CA LEU A 484 15.23 -15.81 -26.19
C LEU A 484 15.47 -17.30 -26.36
N HIS A 485 15.26 -18.07 -25.30
CA HIS A 485 15.30 -19.52 -25.30
C HIS A 485 13.89 -20.09 -25.14
N HIS A 486 13.35 -20.64 -26.23
CA HIS A 486 11.97 -21.11 -26.28
C HIS A 486 11.89 -22.64 -26.29
N PHE A 487 11.45 -23.19 -25.17
CA PHE A 487 11.29 -24.62 -24.94
C PHE A 487 9.89 -25.07 -25.35
N ALA A 488 9.81 -26.13 -26.17
CA ALA A 488 8.52 -26.75 -26.54
C ALA A 488 8.68 -28.25 -26.81
N ARG A 489 7.54 -28.95 -26.92
CA ARG A 489 7.52 -30.40 -27.22
C ARG A 489 7.97 -30.71 -28.65
N SER A 490 7.59 -29.86 -29.61
CA SER A 490 7.90 -29.99 -31.03
C SER A 490 7.65 -28.66 -31.73
N GLU A 491 8.12 -28.49 -32.96
CA GLU A 491 7.85 -27.28 -33.77
C GLU A 491 6.37 -26.98 -33.91
N ALA A 492 5.53 -28.01 -34.07
CA ALA A 492 4.08 -27.88 -34.15
C ALA A 492 3.41 -27.22 -32.92
N HIS A 493 4.13 -27.03 -31.82
CA HIS A 493 3.64 -26.39 -30.59
C HIS A 493 4.23 -24.98 -30.36
N LEU A 494 5.03 -24.48 -31.29
CA LEU A 494 5.63 -23.14 -31.21
C LEU A 494 4.69 -22.12 -31.88
N PRO A 495 4.00 -21.24 -31.12
CA PRO A 495 3.35 -20.10 -31.74
C PRO A 495 4.42 -19.11 -32.23
N PHE A 496 4.09 -18.32 -33.24
CA PHE A 496 5.01 -17.32 -33.84
C PHE A 496 6.30 -17.92 -34.42
N LEU A 497 6.29 -19.20 -34.84
CA LEU A 497 7.48 -19.92 -35.30
C LEU A 497 8.24 -19.18 -36.42
N ASP A 498 7.54 -18.73 -37.46
CA ASP A 498 8.19 -18.09 -38.62
C ASP A 498 8.93 -16.80 -38.22
N GLU A 499 8.33 -16.00 -37.34
CA GLU A 499 8.91 -14.75 -36.83
C GLU A 499 10.09 -15.04 -35.91
N LEU A 500 9.89 -15.90 -34.90
CA LEU A 500 10.91 -16.21 -33.92
C LEU A 500 12.11 -16.93 -34.52
N SER A 501 11.89 -17.82 -35.50
CA SER A 501 12.97 -18.51 -36.23
C SER A 501 13.79 -17.56 -37.12
N ALA A 502 13.20 -16.43 -37.54
CA ALA A 502 13.90 -15.41 -38.32
C ALA A 502 14.70 -14.43 -37.43
N ASP A 503 14.40 -14.33 -36.13
CA ASP A 503 15.16 -13.48 -35.21
C ASP A 503 16.43 -14.20 -34.71
N PRO A 504 17.64 -13.66 -34.99
CA PRO A 504 18.90 -14.27 -34.57
C PRO A 504 19.09 -14.33 -33.05
N ALA A 505 18.31 -13.61 -32.25
CA ALA A 505 18.33 -13.67 -30.79
C ALA A 505 17.55 -14.89 -30.24
N THR A 506 16.78 -15.59 -31.06
CA THR A 506 15.92 -16.69 -30.62
C THR A 506 16.57 -18.05 -30.88
N THR A 507 16.53 -18.94 -29.88
CA THR A 507 16.86 -20.36 -30.02
C THR A 507 15.70 -21.22 -29.52
N HIS A 508 15.22 -22.12 -30.38
CA HIS A 508 14.19 -23.11 -30.03
C HIS A 508 14.81 -24.41 -29.49
N HIS A 509 14.31 -24.89 -28.36
CA HIS A 509 14.73 -26.14 -27.72
C HIS A 509 13.55 -27.12 -27.71
N LEU A 510 13.68 -28.21 -28.47
CA LEU A 510 12.55 -29.10 -28.77
C LEU A 510 12.70 -30.48 -28.15
N GLY A 511 11.64 -30.97 -27.53
CA GLY A 511 11.52 -32.37 -27.09
C GLY A 511 12.53 -32.80 -26.03
N LEU A 512 13.10 -31.86 -25.29
CA LEU A 512 14.05 -32.15 -24.21
C LEU A 512 13.33 -32.77 -23.00
N ASP A 513 13.98 -33.74 -22.39
CA ASP A 513 13.60 -34.23 -21.07
C ASP A 513 14.08 -33.25 -19.97
N PRO A 514 13.76 -33.47 -18.68
CA PRO A 514 14.19 -32.58 -17.60
C PRO A 514 15.72 -32.43 -17.50
N ALA A 515 16.48 -33.49 -17.80
CA ALA A 515 17.94 -33.46 -17.75
C ALA A 515 18.53 -32.60 -18.88
N GLY A 516 18.03 -32.79 -20.11
CA GLY A 516 18.41 -32.00 -21.28
C GLY A 516 18.01 -30.53 -21.13
N THR A 517 16.81 -30.26 -20.62
CA THR A 517 16.36 -28.90 -20.28
C THR A 517 17.31 -28.26 -19.28
N GLY A 518 17.68 -29.01 -18.23
CA GLY A 518 18.63 -28.58 -17.24
C GLY A 518 20.02 -28.24 -17.80
N ALA A 519 20.57 -29.07 -18.67
CA ALA A 519 21.86 -28.85 -19.29
C ALA A 519 21.89 -27.62 -20.22
N VAL A 520 20.76 -27.29 -20.84
CA VAL A 520 20.61 -26.03 -21.59
C VAL A 520 20.58 -24.85 -20.63
N LEU A 521 19.75 -24.90 -19.58
CA LEU A 521 19.66 -23.82 -18.60
C LEU A 521 21.00 -23.54 -17.91
N ASP A 522 21.80 -24.57 -17.58
CA ASP A 522 23.15 -24.37 -17.05
C ASP A 522 24.06 -23.58 -17.99
N ARG A 523 23.92 -23.80 -19.29
CA ARG A 523 24.73 -23.11 -20.30
C ARG A 523 24.28 -21.67 -20.49
N VAL A 524 22.96 -21.47 -20.54
CA VAL A 524 22.33 -20.17 -20.74
C VAL A 524 22.59 -19.25 -19.54
N LEU A 525 22.46 -19.79 -18.33
CA LEU A 525 22.61 -19.05 -17.08
C LEU A 525 24.06 -19.01 -16.57
N ALA A 526 25.01 -19.54 -17.34
CA ALA A 526 26.42 -19.51 -16.98
C ALA A 526 26.97 -18.08 -16.99
N SER A 527 27.76 -17.74 -15.96
CA SER A 527 28.53 -16.49 -15.88
C SER A 527 27.67 -15.21 -15.97
N PRO A 528 26.87 -14.90 -14.94
CA PRO A 528 26.11 -13.64 -14.91
C PRO A 528 27.03 -12.42 -14.98
N GLY A 529 26.68 -11.45 -15.82
CA GLY A 529 27.27 -10.12 -15.88
C GLY A 529 26.63 -9.16 -14.88
N ALA A 530 27.31 -8.04 -14.61
CA ALA A 530 26.73 -6.96 -13.80
C ALA A 530 25.59 -6.28 -14.58
N GLY A 531 24.38 -6.33 -14.03
CA GLY A 531 23.17 -5.77 -14.64
C GLY A 531 22.44 -6.71 -15.60
N ASP A 532 22.79 -8.00 -15.65
CA ASP A 532 22.05 -8.98 -16.43
C ASP A 532 20.75 -9.37 -15.72
N HIS A 533 19.67 -9.55 -16.47
CA HIS A 533 18.36 -9.98 -15.95
C HIS A 533 17.81 -11.19 -16.71
N VAL A 534 17.16 -12.10 -15.99
CA VAL A 534 16.44 -13.27 -16.53
C VAL A 534 14.95 -13.08 -16.37
N TYR A 535 14.19 -13.37 -17.43
CA TYR A 535 12.73 -13.36 -17.42
C TYR A 535 12.24 -14.73 -17.85
N VAL A 536 11.48 -15.41 -16.99
CA VAL A 536 10.97 -16.76 -17.29
C VAL A 536 9.46 -16.83 -17.22
N CYS A 537 8.84 -17.42 -18.23
CA CYS A 537 7.42 -17.71 -18.22
C CYS A 537 7.14 -19.07 -18.87
N GLY A 538 6.37 -19.92 -18.21
CA GLY A 538 6.10 -21.28 -18.67
C GLY A 538 5.53 -22.19 -17.57
N PRO A 539 5.62 -23.52 -17.74
CA PRO A 539 5.22 -24.48 -16.72
C PRO A 539 6.02 -24.31 -15.43
N ALA A 540 5.38 -24.55 -14.28
CA ALA A 540 6.00 -24.36 -12.95
C ALA A 540 7.38 -25.04 -12.82
N GLY A 541 7.51 -26.29 -13.27
CA GLY A 541 8.80 -27.00 -13.21
C GLY A 541 9.92 -26.36 -14.03
N LEU A 542 9.62 -25.63 -15.11
CA LEU A 542 10.62 -24.86 -15.86
C LEU A 542 11.03 -23.60 -15.08
N ILE A 543 10.05 -22.87 -14.55
CA ILE A 543 10.28 -21.65 -13.76
C ILE A 543 11.14 -21.96 -12.53
N ASP A 544 10.76 -22.99 -11.77
CA ASP A 544 11.50 -23.42 -10.58
C ASP A 544 12.93 -23.85 -10.96
N ALA A 545 13.11 -24.55 -12.07
CA ALA A 545 14.43 -24.95 -12.56
C ALA A 545 15.31 -23.75 -12.98
N VAL A 546 14.73 -22.69 -13.54
CA VAL A 546 15.47 -21.44 -13.86
C VAL A 546 15.93 -20.76 -12.57
N HIS A 547 15.03 -20.60 -11.59
CA HIS A 547 15.35 -20.00 -10.30
C HIS A 547 16.47 -20.76 -9.58
N ASP A 548 16.36 -22.07 -9.47
CA ASP A 548 17.35 -22.89 -8.76
C ASP A 548 18.73 -22.84 -9.43
N ARG A 549 18.77 -22.85 -10.76
CA ARG A 549 20.04 -22.78 -11.52
C ARG A 549 20.64 -21.40 -11.50
N ALA A 550 19.83 -20.34 -11.61
CA ALA A 550 20.32 -18.98 -11.49
C ALA A 550 20.99 -18.75 -10.13
N ARG A 551 20.38 -19.23 -9.03
CA ARG A 551 21.01 -19.21 -7.70
C ARG A 551 22.33 -20.00 -7.68
N ALA A 552 22.35 -21.19 -8.27
CA ALA A 552 23.56 -22.03 -8.32
C ALA A 552 24.72 -21.39 -9.11
N HIS A 553 24.42 -20.61 -10.15
CA HIS A 553 25.40 -19.88 -10.96
C HIS A 553 25.73 -18.48 -10.42
N GLY A 554 25.16 -18.10 -9.26
CA GLY A 554 25.51 -16.86 -8.56
C GLY A 554 24.82 -15.60 -9.09
N TRP A 555 23.64 -15.73 -9.70
CA TRP A 555 22.83 -14.57 -10.07
C TRP A 555 22.38 -13.78 -8.82
N PRO A 556 22.47 -12.43 -8.82
CA PRO A 556 22.01 -11.63 -7.69
C PRO A 556 20.51 -11.80 -7.43
N ALA A 557 20.08 -11.67 -6.17
CA ALA A 557 18.67 -11.62 -5.82
C ALA A 557 17.98 -10.45 -6.55
N GLY A 558 16.73 -10.65 -6.98
CA GLY A 558 15.98 -9.62 -7.73
C GLY A 558 16.29 -9.51 -9.23
N THR A 559 17.23 -10.31 -9.77
CA THR A 559 17.56 -10.30 -11.21
C THR A 559 16.85 -11.39 -12.02
N VAL A 560 16.11 -12.28 -11.36
CA VAL A 560 15.31 -13.34 -12.00
C VAL A 560 13.83 -13.07 -11.75
N HIS A 561 13.10 -12.82 -12.83
CA HIS A 561 11.70 -12.42 -12.83
C HIS A 561 10.85 -13.55 -13.41
N ASP A 562 9.67 -13.84 -12.85
CA ASP A 562 8.77 -14.86 -13.41
C ASP A 562 7.30 -14.46 -13.51
N GLU A 563 6.61 -15.04 -14.51
CA GLU A 563 5.16 -15.02 -14.66
C GLU A 563 4.62 -16.45 -14.79
N ARG A 564 3.59 -16.79 -13.99
CA ARG A 564 2.99 -18.14 -13.91
C ARG A 564 1.55 -18.16 -14.44
N PHE A 565 1.29 -18.90 -15.51
CA PHE A 565 -0.04 -19.00 -16.14
C PHE A 565 -0.99 -20.06 -15.55
N VAL A 566 -0.46 -21.04 -14.83
CA VAL A 566 -1.28 -22.16 -14.35
C VAL A 566 -1.77 -21.87 -12.93
N ALA A 567 -3.09 -21.76 -12.81
CA ALA A 567 -3.78 -21.89 -11.54
C ALA A 567 -3.69 -23.33 -11.01
N THR A 568 -3.12 -23.50 -9.84
CA THR A 568 -3.33 -24.63 -8.92
C THR A 568 -4.75 -24.62 -8.33
N GLY A 569 -5.76 -24.27 -9.14
CA GLY A 569 -7.12 -23.93 -8.71
C GLY A 569 -8.21 -24.86 -9.25
N THR A 570 -7.93 -26.16 -9.46
CA THR A 570 -9.02 -27.14 -9.60
C THR A 570 -9.52 -27.54 -8.21
N ALA A 571 -10.85 -27.62 -8.05
CA ALA A 571 -11.40 -28.43 -6.97
C ALA A 571 -10.81 -29.85 -7.11
N PRO A 572 -10.18 -30.41 -6.07
CA PRO A 572 -9.57 -31.72 -6.10
C PRO A 572 -10.65 -32.76 -6.36
N ALA A 573 -10.27 -33.83 -7.04
CA ALA A 573 -11.12 -35.00 -7.22
C ALA A 573 -11.63 -35.48 -5.85
N GLY A 574 -12.96 -35.51 -5.67
CA GLY A 574 -13.62 -35.87 -4.40
C GLY A 574 -13.99 -34.70 -3.49
N ALA A 575 -13.93 -33.45 -3.97
CA ALA A 575 -14.43 -32.28 -3.24
C ALA A 575 -15.94 -32.38 -2.96
N ARG A 576 -16.36 -32.12 -1.73
CA ARG A 576 -17.77 -32.17 -1.33
C ARG A 576 -18.52 -30.90 -1.74
N ARG A 577 -19.82 -31.05 -2.00
CA ARG A 577 -20.76 -29.92 -2.13
C ARG A 577 -20.93 -29.22 -0.78
N PHE A 578 -21.09 -27.90 -0.81
CA PHE A 578 -21.38 -27.11 0.37
C PHE A 578 -22.18 -25.85 0.00
N LYS A 579 -22.75 -25.19 1.02
CA LYS A 579 -23.51 -23.95 0.86
C LYS A 579 -22.69 -22.74 1.29
N ALA A 580 -22.74 -21.67 0.51
CA ALA A 580 -22.24 -20.35 0.91
C ALA A 580 -23.43 -19.46 1.27
N VAL A 581 -23.56 -19.13 2.56
CA VAL A 581 -24.58 -18.20 3.06
C VAL A 581 -23.99 -16.79 3.07
N LEU A 582 -24.62 -15.87 2.34
CA LEU A 582 -24.16 -14.50 2.19
C LEU A 582 -24.82 -13.65 3.28
N GLY A 583 -24.05 -13.28 4.30
CA GLY A 583 -24.55 -12.69 5.54
C GLY A 583 -25.26 -11.35 5.36
N ARG A 584 -24.86 -10.53 4.38
CA ARG A 584 -25.46 -9.21 4.15
C ARG A 584 -26.75 -9.31 3.35
N SER A 585 -26.76 -10.18 2.35
CA SER A 585 -27.92 -10.34 1.46
C SER A 585 -28.92 -11.41 1.91
N GLY A 586 -28.55 -12.27 2.86
CA GLY A 586 -29.33 -13.43 3.31
C GLY A 586 -29.48 -14.54 2.26
N ARG A 587 -28.78 -14.43 1.12
CA ARG A 587 -28.87 -15.38 0.00
C ARG A 587 -28.00 -16.61 0.29
N THR A 588 -28.39 -17.75 -0.25
CA THR A 588 -27.58 -18.97 -0.20
C THR A 588 -27.19 -19.39 -1.61
N VAL A 589 -25.91 -19.64 -1.81
CA VAL A 589 -25.32 -20.10 -3.07
C VAL A 589 -24.82 -21.54 -2.89
N GLU A 590 -25.28 -22.45 -3.75
CA GLU A 590 -24.83 -23.84 -3.73
C GLU A 590 -23.52 -23.98 -4.51
N VAL A 591 -22.48 -24.54 -3.87
CA VAL A 591 -21.17 -24.75 -4.50
C VAL A 591 -21.01 -26.23 -4.85
N GLY A 592 -20.91 -26.51 -6.16
CA GLY A 592 -20.73 -27.85 -6.69
C GLY A 592 -19.35 -28.45 -6.37
N GLU A 593 -19.21 -29.76 -6.60
CA GLU A 593 -17.94 -30.49 -6.46
C GLU A 593 -16.89 -29.97 -7.45
N ASP A 594 -17.34 -29.64 -8.67
CA ASP A 594 -16.49 -29.21 -9.79
C ASP A 594 -16.34 -27.67 -9.92
N HIS A 595 -16.88 -26.90 -8.98
CA HIS A 595 -16.86 -25.44 -9.02
C HIS A 595 -16.09 -24.88 -7.82
N THR A 596 -15.33 -23.81 -8.04
CA THR A 596 -14.80 -22.97 -6.96
C THR A 596 -15.92 -22.16 -6.30
N LEU A 597 -15.68 -21.66 -5.09
CA LEU A 597 -16.62 -20.76 -4.43
C LEU A 597 -16.80 -19.47 -5.24
N LEU A 598 -15.71 -18.89 -5.77
CA LEU A 598 -15.76 -17.72 -6.64
C LEU A 598 -16.64 -17.92 -7.88
N GLU A 599 -16.52 -19.04 -8.58
CA GLU A 599 -17.35 -19.36 -9.76
C GLU A 599 -18.83 -19.44 -9.40
N ALA A 600 -19.16 -20.10 -8.28
CA ALA A 600 -20.54 -20.21 -7.80
C ALA A 600 -21.13 -18.84 -7.41
N LEU A 601 -20.35 -17.99 -6.72
CA LEU A 601 -20.75 -16.63 -6.37
C LEU A 601 -20.99 -15.78 -7.64
N THR A 602 -20.07 -15.85 -8.60
CA THR A 602 -20.17 -15.13 -9.88
C THR A 602 -21.40 -15.56 -10.68
N ALA A 603 -21.66 -16.88 -10.78
CA ALA A 603 -22.85 -17.42 -11.44
C ALA A 603 -24.16 -16.99 -10.76
N ALA A 604 -24.12 -16.76 -9.43
CA ALA A 604 -25.22 -16.18 -8.68
C ALA A 604 -25.29 -14.65 -8.81
N GLY A 605 -24.45 -14.01 -9.61
CA GLY A 605 -24.41 -12.55 -9.77
C GLY A 605 -23.88 -11.81 -8.54
N VAL A 606 -23.05 -12.46 -7.73
CA VAL A 606 -22.34 -11.86 -6.59
C VAL A 606 -20.93 -11.54 -7.06
N ASP A 607 -20.61 -10.25 -7.12
CA ASP A 607 -19.31 -9.76 -7.59
C ASP A 607 -18.33 -9.75 -6.42
N VAL A 608 -17.30 -10.58 -6.50
CA VAL A 608 -16.18 -10.62 -5.54
C VAL A 608 -14.92 -10.24 -6.30
N PRO A 609 -14.12 -9.28 -5.80
CA PRO A 609 -12.85 -8.93 -6.43
C PRO A 609 -12.00 -10.18 -6.65
N SER A 610 -11.51 -10.39 -7.87
CA SER A 610 -10.59 -11.48 -8.18
C SER A 610 -9.51 -10.98 -9.14
N SER A 611 -8.34 -11.61 -9.07
CA SER A 611 -7.23 -11.34 -10.00
C SER A 611 -6.59 -12.66 -10.43
N CYS A 612 -5.72 -13.26 -9.59
CA CYS A 612 -4.99 -14.47 -9.98
C CYS A 612 -5.88 -15.72 -10.14
N GLU A 613 -6.94 -15.84 -9.32
CA GLU A 613 -7.74 -17.07 -9.15
C GLU A 613 -6.94 -18.33 -8.77
N GLN A 614 -5.78 -18.16 -8.12
CA GLN A 614 -4.88 -19.25 -7.72
C GLN A 614 -4.59 -19.24 -6.20
N GLY A 615 -5.18 -18.30 -5.45
CA GLY A 615 -4.91 -18.16 -4.02
C GLY A 615 -3.52 -17.61 -3.69
N ILE A 616 -2.91 -16.85 -4.59
CA ILE A 616 -1.56 -16.28 -4.38
C ILE A 616 -1.57 -14.76 -4.19
N CYS A 617 -2.53 -14.03 -4.77
CA CYS A 617 -2.51 -12.57 -4.80
C CYS A 617 -3.36 -11.89 -3.72
N GLY A 618 -4.17 -12.64 -2.96
CA GLY A 618 -5.03 -12.09 -1.91
C GLY A 618 -6.25 -11.29 -2.37
N THR A 619 -6.38 -10.92 -3.65
CA THR A 619 -7.51 -10.10 -4.14
C THR A 619 -8.88 -10.73 -3.86
N CYS A 620 -8.95 -12.06 -3.86
CA CYS A 620 -10.19 -12.82 -3.64
C CYS A 620 -10.47 -13.13 -2.16
N VAL A 621 -9.75 -12.50 -1.21
CA VAL A 621 -9.97 -12.73 0.22
C VAL A 621 -11.33 -12.16 0.62
N THR A 622 -12.15 -13.02 1.22
CA THR A 622 -13.50 -12.68 1.70
C THR A 622 -13.62 -13.05 3.17
N PRO A 623 -14.16 -12.17 4.03
CA PRO A 623 -14.39 -12.49 5.45
C PRO A 623 -15.40 -13.62 5.65
N VAL A 624 -15.16 -14.45 6.66
CA VAL A 624 -16.00 -15.57 7.09
C VAL A 624 -16.66 -15.22 8.41
N LEU A 625 -17.99 -15.22 8.42
CA LEU A 625 -18.81 -14.97 9.62
C LEU A 625 -19.07 -16.24 10.42
N GLY A 626 -18.95 -17.41 9.79
CA GLY A 626 -19.19 -18.70 10.44
C GLY A 626 -18.96 -19.90 9.52
N GLY A 627 -18.72 -21.07 10.12
CA GLY A 627 -18.39 -22.31 9.39
C GLY A 627 -16.88 -22.52 9.24
N ALA A 628 -16.46 -23.78 9.18
CA ALA A 628 -15.04 -24.13 9.08
C ALA A 628 -14.55 -24.06 7.63
N VAL A 629 -13.36 -23.50 7.43
CA VAL A 629 -12.73 -23.29 6.11
C VAL A 629 -11.71 -24.40 5.83
N ASP A 630 -11.73 -24.92 4.60
CA ASP A 630 -10.67 -25.75 4.01
C ASP A 630 -9.77 -24.82 3.16
N HIS A 631 -8.70 -24.31 3.79
CA HIS A 631 -7.78 -23.37 3.18
C HIS A 631 -6.86 -24.03 2.16
N ARG A 632 -6.78 -23.43 0.96
CA ARG A 632 -5.97 -23.95 -0.15
C ARG A 632 -5.17 -22.90 -0.89
N ASP A 633 -5.22 -21.68 -0.39
CA ASP A 633 -4.38 -20.59 -0.83
C ASP A 633 -2.95 -20.73 -0.28
N THR A 634 -2.02 -19.99 -0.86
CA THR A 634 -0.67 -19.78 -0.31
C THR A 634 -0.46 -18.33 0.14
N TYR A 635 -1.50 -17.51 0.05
CA TYR A 635 -1.49 -16.10 0.45
C TYR A 635 -1.67 -15.91 1.96
N LEU A 636 -2.66 -16.60 2.57
CA LEU A 636 -2.92 -16.48 4.00
C LEU A 636 -1.85 -17.24 4.77
N THR A 637 -1.36 -16.63 5.85
CA THR A 637 -0.44 -17.24 6.81
C THR A 637 -1.10 -18.37 7.60
N ASP A 638 -0.31 -19.22 8.25
CA ASP A 638 -0.86 -20.33 9.05
C ASP A 638 -1.74 -19.83 10.22
N ASP A 639 -1.41 -18.67 10.82
CA ASP A 639 -2.22 -18.04 11.87
C ASP A 639 -3.57 -17.53 11.33
N GLU A 640 -3.59 -16.93 10.14
CA GLU A 640 -4.83 -16.47 9.49
C GLU A 640 -5.72 -17.65 9.08
N ARG A 641 -5.11 -18.77 8.66
CA ARG A 641 -5.84 -20.02 8.39
C ARG A 641 -6.39 -20.64 9.67
N ALA A 642 -5.63 -20.57 10.76
CA ALA A 642 -6.07 -21.07 12.06
C ALA A 642 -7.22 -20.22 12.65
N ALA A 643 -7.22 -18.90 12.41
CA ALA A 643 -8.31 -18.01 12.81
C ALA A 643 -9.63 -18.35 12.07
N GLY A 644 -9.55 -18.76 10.81
CA GLY A 644 -10.70 -19.20 10.01
C GLY A 644 -11.74 -18.09 9.75
N ASP A 645 -11.36 -16.82 9.93
CA ASP A 645 -12.19 -15.63 9.84
C ASP A 645 -12.20 -15.00 8.43
N ARG A 646 -11.48 -15.60 7.49
CA ARG A 646 -11.38 -15.16 6.09
C ARG A 646 -10.98 -16.34 5.20
N LEU A 647 -11.29 -16.28 3.91
CA LEU A 647 -10.78 -17.24 2.93
C LEU A 647 -10.55 -16.62 1.56
N CYS A 648 -9.63 -17.18 0.78
CA CYS A 648 -9.53 -16.92 -0.65
C CYS A 648 -10.62 -17.68 -1.41
N VAL A 649 -11.73 -17.02 -1.80
CA VAL A 649 -12.88 -17.70 -2.44
C VAL A 649 -12.55 -18.36 -3.78
N CYS A 650 -11.42 -17.98 -4.38
CA CYS A 650 -10.97 -18.53 -5.65
C CYS A 650 -10.38 -19.95 -5.54
N VAL A 651 -9.94 -20.40 -4.36
CA VAL A 651 -9.35 -21.75 -4.18
C VAL A 651 -9.82 -22.49 -2.92
N SER A 652 -10.11 -21.75 -1.86
CA SER A 652 -10.50 -22.32 -0.56
C SER A 652 -11.98 -22.76 -0.56
N ARG A 653 -12.32 -23.74 0.27
CA ARG A 653 -13.67 -24.35 0.35
C ARG A 653 -14.19 -24.34 1.78
N ALA A 654 -15.40 -24.85 2.01
CA ALA A 654 -15.85 -25.21 3.34
C ALA A 654 -15.30 -26.59 3.74
N ALA A 655 -14.80 -26.72 4.97
CA ALA A 655 -14.49 -28.01 5.58
C ALA A 655 -15.78 -28.74 6.03
N GLY A 656 -16.88 -27.99 6.20
CA GLY A 656 -18.22 -28.50 6.53
C GLY A 656 -19.20 -28.49 5.34
N SER A 657 -20.49 -28.57 5.65
CA SER A 657 -21.59 -28.48 4.69
C SER A 657 -22.00 -27.04 4.35
N GLU A 658 -21.51 -26.06 5.11
CA GLU A 658 -21.83 -24.65 4.98
C GLU A 658 -20.68 -23.74 5.44
N VAL A 659 -20.54 -22.59 4.79
CA VAL A 659 -19.73 -21.44 5.23
C VAL A 659 -20.53 -20.16 5.05
N GLN A 660 -20.48 -19.26 6.02
CA GLN A 660 -21.14 -17.97 6.01
C GLN A 660 -20.12 -16.88 5.70
N LEU A 661 -20.37 -16.09 4.65
CA LEU A 661 -19.47 -15.04 4.16
C LEU A 661 -20.05 -13.67 4.45
N ASP A 662 -19.20 -12.67 4.68
CA ASP A 662 -19.63 -11.27 4.82
C ASP A 662 -19.88 -10.60 3.46
N LEU A 663 -20.86 -11.14 2.71
CA LEU A 663 -21.26 -10.71 1.36
C LEU A 663 -22.76 -10.45 1.23
#